data_AF-A0A415LWJ8-F1
#
_entry.id   AF-A0A415LWJ8-F1
#
_cell.length_a   1.000
_cell.length_b   1.000
_cell.length_c   1.000
_cell.angle_alpha   90.00
_cell.angle_beta   90.00
_cell.angle_gamma   90.00
#
_symmetry.space_group_name_H-M   'P 1'
#
loop_
_entity.id
_entity.type
_entity.pdbx_description
1 polymer ?
#
loop_
_entity_poly.entity_id
_entity_poly.type
_entity_poly.pdbx_seq_one_letter_code
_entity_poly.pdbx_strand_id
1 'polypeptide(L)'
;MRRILLGLCVLFFLNAHGQEIPLPEKMPQDHPRVLTTPEGKKETWKLIKKEAWAQDVFNKLKERTEVYTRRTESQPDWLLSRLAMYWKSHATEVYVKGEVFDHAGGAKAPAPTVRYTGTRGTAATHGRPKLEDVVPYDDSAEGNVTFCNNALEGRPQESVHPSKTGRNIESLNCEILGIARDAAFLYWMTGEEKYARLAAGVFDTYMTGIYYRNVPVDLNHGHQQTLVGLTSFEVIHEDALHIVVPLYDFLYHYLQSNYPDKMMIYAGALKKWADNIITNGVPHNNWDLLQARYIMNVGLVLEDNEEYADGKGREYYIDYVMNRSSIRQWSLTKLADYGFDSETGIWAECPGYSSVVINDYANFTHQFDHNLQYDLVKAMPVLAKAVAATPQYLFPNRMICGFGDTHPSYLSTNFFIRMIQNAQANGKKEQERYFTALLKCLNPEEGSEKSGKKNVRASVNSFFEDKPLVLDPKVEAGKIEDYVSPLFYAPNVSWLVQRNGMHPRNSLMISLNASEGNHMHANGISMELYGKGYVLGPDAGIGLFLYSGLDYAEYYSQFPSHNTVCVDGISSYPVMKSNHSFDLLSCFPASAEPGKGFTSVTYSQVAFREPESRADQTRLMGIVTTGPETGYYVDVFRSRKERGGDKMHDYFYHNLGQTMTLTAANGTDLNLQPTEELAFAGAHLYAYSYLYDKKVATTGQDVKVTFTIDMKDKGGDDISMNLWMKGEPEREVFTALSPMTEGLSRTPHMPYNIKEQPTLTFVARQHGEAWNRPFVAVYEPSTQKEPSAIQSVSYFDAEEPGLKDFAGICVESKNGRTDHIFSLTDSSQTATYQGMKVKADYAVISNEYAGNRTLFIGNGTQLIASGISIQTSEAANVLLEKKQGKWYILSSAPCKMVIDGKAVQSGITTELTLLAVQ
;
A
#
# COMPACT_ATOMS: atom_id res chain seq x y z
N MET A 1 -61.70 -22.66 25.62
CA MET A 1 -62.42 -22.21 24.42
C MET A 1 -61.56 -21.20 23.66
N ARG A 2 -61.14 -21.57 22.44
CA ARG A 2 -60.69 -20.77 21.29
C ARG A 2 -59.62 -19.65 21.45
N ARG A 3 -58.51 -19.93 20.74
CA ARG A 3 -57.72 -19.06 19.83
C ARG A 3 -56.80 -18.00 20.46
N ILE A 4 -55.50 -18.18 20.28
CA ILE A 4 -54.64 -17.37 19.39
C ILE A 4 -53.36 -18.20 19.13
N LEU A 5 -53.10 -18.48 17.86
CA LEU A 5 -51.92 -19.17 17.33
C LEU A 5 -51.33 -18.24 16.26
N LEU A 6 -50.00 -18.31 16.09
CA LEU A 6 -49.13 -17.56 15.18
C LEU A 6 -48.65 -16.18 15.63
N GLY A 7 -47.38 -16.17 16.06
CA GLY A 7 -46.50 -15.01 16.18
C GLY A 7 -45.04 -15.48 16.07
N LEU A 8 -44.70 -16.09 14.93
CA LEU A 8 -43.33 -16.39 14.52
C LEU A 8 -43.22 -15.97 13.04
N CYS A 9 -42.07 -15.40 12.66
CA CYS A 9 -41.69 -14.88 11.34
C CYS A 9 -42.24 -13.48 11.01
N VAL A 10 -41.41 -12.43 11.14
CA VAL A 10 -40.47 -11.94 10.09
C VAL A 10 -39.90 -10.60 10.63
N LEU A 11 -38.72 -10.64 11.24
CA LEU A 11 -37.84 -9.47 11.25
C LEU A 11 -37.20 -9.46 9.86
N PHE A 12 -37.71 -8.60 8.98
CA PHE A 12 -37.04 -8.29 7.72
C PHE A 12 -35.70 -7.66 8.07
N PHE A 13 -34.63 -8.44 7.95
CA PHE A 13 -33.33 -7.91 7.60
C PHE A 13 -33.52 -7.16 6.28
N LEU A 14 -33.52 -5.83 6.34
CA LEU A 14 -33.18 -5.01 5.19
C LEU A 14 -31.71 -5.28 4.91
N ASN A 15 -31.42 -6.34 4.16
CA ASN A 15 -30.22 -6.38 3.36
C ASN A 15 -30.28 -5.13 2.48
N ALA A 16 -29.34 -4.22 2.66
CA ALA A 16 -29.04 -3.21 1.66
C ALA A 16 -28.54 -3.97 0.41
N HIS A 17 -29.47 -4.45 -0.41
CA HIS A 17 -29.15 -4.77 -1.78
C HIS A 17 -28.81 -3.43 -2.42
N GLY A 18 -27.54 -3.25 -2.77
CA GLY A 18 -27.08 -2.10 -3.55
C GLY A 18 -28.01 -1.90 -4.75
N GLN A 19 -28.33 -0.64 -5.04
CA GLN A 19 -29.15 -0.31 -6.20
C GLN A 19 -28.45 -0.85 -7.46
N GLU A 20 -29.14 -1.69 -8.21
CA GLU A 20 -28.65 -2.22 -9.49
C GLU A 20 -28.24 -1.04 -10.38
N ILE A 21 -26.99 -1.04 -10.83
CA ILE A 21 -26.46 -0.03 -11.75
C ILE A 21 -27.07 -0.33 -13.12
N PRO A 22 -27.96 0.52 -13.65
CA PRO A 22 -28.63 0.21 -14.90
C PRO A 22 -27.63 0.23 -16.05
N LEU A 23 -27.74 -0.74 -16.95
CA LEU A 23 -27.05 -0.67 -18.25
C LEU A 23 -27.58 0.54 -19.04
N PRO A 24 -26.72 1.23 -19.83
CA PRO A 24 -27.18 2.32 -20.69
C PRO A 24 -28.26 1.84 -21.67
N GLU A 25 -29.33 2.62 -21.82
CA GLU A 25 -30.43 2.30 -22.76
C GLU A 25 -29.97 2.24 -24.22
N LYS A 26 -28.85 2.90 -24.55
CA LYS A 26 -28.24 2.91 -25.88
C LYS A 26 -26.72 2.84 -25.75
N MET A 27 -26.14 1.77 -26.29
CA MET A 27 -24.68 1.63 -26.45
C MET A 27 -24.30 1.86 -27.92
N PRO A 28 -23.08 2.37 -28.22
CA PRO A 28 -22.61 2.54 -29.58
C PRO A 28 -22.66 1.22 -30.35
N GLN A 29 -23.24 1.23 -31.56
CA GLN A 29 -23.45 0.02 -32.36
C GLN A 29 -22.38 -0.24 -33.43
N ASP A 30 -21.52 0.72 -33.74
CA ASP A 30 -20.48 0.61 -34.77
C ASP A 30 -19.07 0.57 -34.15
N HIS A 31 -18.08 0.08 -34.90
CA HIS A 31 -16.68 -0.03 -34.46
C HIS A 31 -15.76 1.04 -35.10
N PRO A 32 -14.71 1.54 -34.40
CA PRO A 32 -14.33 1.22 -33.02
C PRO A 32 -15.33 1.79 -32.00
N ARG A 33 -15.39 1.21 -30.81
CA ARG A 33 -16.28 1.64 -29.71
C ARG A 33 -15.66 1.60 -28.31
N VAL A 34 -14.44 1.10 -28.17
CA VAL A 34 -13.79 0.93 -26.85
C VAL A 34 -13.00 2.17 -26.46
N LEU A 35 -12.04 2.61 -27.27
CA LEU A 35 -11.22 3.80 -26.98
C LEU A 35 -11.79 5.09 -27.59
N THR A 36 -12.69 4.94 -28.57
CA THR A 36 -13.27 6.02 -29.37
C THR A 36 -14.44 5.46 -30.18
N THR A 37 -15.25 6.34 -30.78
CA THR A 37 -16.27 5.98 -31.79
C THR A 37 -15.76 6.26 -33.22
N PRO A 38 -16.50 5.88 -34.28
CA PRO A 38 -16.14 6.26 -35.66
C PRO A 38 -15.99 7.78 -35.86
N GLU A 39 -16.83 8.59 -35.21
CA GLU A 39 -16.75 10.06 -35.26
C GLU A 39 -15.44 10.59 -34.67
N GLY A 40 -14.92 9.91 -33.64
CA GLY A 40 -13.68 10.28 -32.97
C GLY A 40 -12.45 10.27 -33.89
N LYS A 41 -12.50 9.59 -35.05
CA LYS A 41 -11.46 9.69 -36.10
C LYS A 41 -11.18 11.14 -36.49
N LYS A 42 -12.24 11.93 -36.65
CA LYS A 42 -12.13 13.35 -37.04
C LYS A 42 -11.52 14.18 -35.91
N GLU A 43 -11.87 13.87 -34.66
CA GLU A 43 -11.35 14.55 -33.48
C GLU A 43 -9.87 14.24 -33.26
N THR A 44 -9.46 12.98 -33.42
CA THR A 44 -8.06 12.56 -33.35
C THR A 44 -7.22 13.25 -34.42
N TRP A 45 -7.71 13.33 -35.67
CA TRP A 45 -7.03 14.11 -36.71
C TRP A 45 -6.91 15.60 -36.38
N LYS A 46 -7.95 16.19 -35.77
CA LYS A 46 -7.92 17.59 -35.31
C LYS A 46 -6.90 17.78 -34.20
N LEU A 47 -6.80 16.83 -33.26
CA LEU A 47 -5.83 16.84 -32.16
C LEU A 47 -4.39 16.75 -32.70
N ILE A 48 -4.11 15.77 -33.56
CA ILE A 48 -2.80 15.58 -34.22
C ILE A 48 -2.36 16.84 -34.98
N LYS A 49 -3.29 17.52 -35.66
CA LYS A 49 -2.97 18.76 -36.40
C LYS A 49 -2.73 19.97 -35.50
N LYS A 50 -3.32 19.99 -34.30
CA LYS A 50 -3.29 21.14 -33.39
C LYS A 50 -2.16 21.06 -32.38
N GLU A 51 -1.87 19.88 -31.86
CA GLU A 51 -1.00 19.69 -30.71
C GLU A 51 0.31 19.00 -31.10
N ALA A 52 1.45 19.65 -30.84
CA ALA A 52 2.77 19.14 -31.24
C ALA A 52 3.10 17.74 -30.66
N TRP A 53 2.69 17.47 -29.42
CA TRP A 53 2.89 16.16 -28.80
C TRP A 53 2.07 15.06 -29.47
N ALA A 54 0.85 15.38 -29.93
CA ALA A 54 -0.01 14.41 -30.58
C ALA A 54 0.53 14.06 -31.97
N GLN A 55 1.09 15.07 -32.67
CA GLN A 55 1.82 14.85 -33.91
C GLN A 55 3.05 13.98 -33.71
N ASP A 56 3.86 14.26 -32.68
CA ASP A 56 5.05 13.48 -32.34
C ASP A 56 4.70 12.01 -32.00
N VAL A 57 3.68 11.78 -31.17
CA VAL A 57 3.18 10.44 -30.85
C VAL A 57 2.75 9.71 -32.12
N PHE A 58 1.96 10.35 -32.98
CA PHE A 58 1.47 9.73 -34.22
C PHE A 58 2.63 9.35 -35.16
N ASN A 59 3.60 10.25 -35.34
CA ASN A 59 4.77 10.01 -36.18
C ASN A 59 5.63 8.86 -35.64
N LYS A 60 5.89 8.84 -34.33
CA LYS A 60 6.65 7.75 -33.69
C LYS A 60 5.95 6.38 -33.81
N LEU A 61 4.63 6.34 -33.64
CA LEU A 61 3.84 5.13 -33.89
C LEU A 61 3.99 4.68 -35.35
N LYS A 62 3.83 5.60 -36.29
CA LYS A 62 3.97 5.32 -37.73
C LYS A 62 5.37 4.79 -38.07
N GLU A 63 6.42 5.49 -37.67
CA GLU A 63 7.82 5.11 -37.93
C GLU A 63 8.14 3.72 -37.37
N ARG A 64 7.73 3.44 -36.12
CA ARG A 64 7.93 2.13 -35.49
C ARG A 64 7.21 1.02 -36.25
N THR A 65 5.95 1.23 -36.62
CA THR A 65 5.15 0.22 -37.32
C THR A 65 5.62 -0.01 -38.75
N GLU A 66 6.10 1.03 -39.44
CA GLU A 66 6.60 0.94 -40.82
C GLU A 66 7.87 0.08 -40.98
N VAL A 67 8.62 -0.15 -39.90
CA VAL A 67 9.71 -1.14 -39.90
C VAL A 67 9.15 -2.54 -40.17
N TYR A 68 8.01 -2.88 -39.56
CA TYR A 68 7.40 -4.20 -39.67
C TYR A 68 6.57 -4.36 -40.94
N THR A 69 5.86 -3.32 -41.40
CA THR A 69 5.13 -3.40 -42.67
C THR A 69 6.06 -3.69 -43.84
N ARG A 70 7.24 -3.04 -43.89
CA ARG A 70 8.26 -3.31 -44.92
C ARG A 70 8.79 -4.73 -44.88
N ARG A 71 8.96 -5.31 -43.69
CA ARG A 71 9.34 -6.73 -43.53
C ARG A 71 8.22 -7.66 -44.01
N THR A 72 6.95 -7.32 -43.74
CA THR A 72 5.82 -8.13 -44.20
C THR A 72 5.46 -7.96 -45.68
N GLU A 73 5.91 -6.88 -46.33
CA GLU A 73 5.82 -6.76 -47.79
C GLU A 73 6.71 -7.78 -48.50
N SER A 74 7.90 -8.06 -47.95
CA SER A 74 8.81 -9.08 -48.50
C SER A 74 8.56 -10.49 -47.96
N GLN A 75 8.12 -10.61 -46.71
CA GLN A 75 7.80 -11.88 -46.05
C GLN A 75 6.48 -11.73 -45.27
N PRO A 76 5.31 -12.04 -45.89
CA PRO A 76 4.00 -11.78 -45.30
C PRO A 76 3.77 -12.34 -43.89
N ASP A 77 4.43 -13.45 -43.56
CA ASP A 77 4.34 -14.12 -42.26
C ASP A 77 5.41 -13.69 -41.25
N TRP A 78 6.24 -12.69 -41.57
CA TRP A 78 7.43 -12.35 -40.76
C TRP A 78 7.09 -12.09 -39.29
N LEU A 79 6.04 -11.33 -39.01
CA LEU A 79 5.63 -11.00 -37.64
C LEU A 79 4.83 -12.13 -37.00
N LEU A 80 3.85 -12.70 -37.70
CA LEU A 80 2.98 -13.74 -37.13
C LEU A 80 3.73 -15.04 -36.83
N SER A 81 4.73 -15.40 -37.64
CA SER A 81 5.54 -16.61 -37.44
C SER A 81 6.37 -16.58 -36.16
N ARG A 82 6.53 -15.40 -35.54
CA ARG A 82 7.27 -15.21 -34.28
C ARG A 82 6.38 -15.24 -33.04
N LEU A 83 5.06 -15.40 -33.20
CA LEU A 83 4.19 -15.68 -32.07
C LEU A 83 4.63 -16.99 -31.40
N ALA A 84 4.64 -17.01 -30.07
CA ALA A 84 4.85 -18.22 -29.31
C ALA A 84 3.55 -19.05 -29.35
N MET A 85 3.52 -19.99 -30.29
CA MET A 85 2.41 -20.90 -30.56
C MET A 85 2.88 -22.35 -30.58
N TYR A 86 1.96 -23.28 -30.37
CA TYR A 86 2.12 -24.70 -30.64
C TYR A 86 1.97 -24.97 -32.14
N TRP A 87 2.94 -24.51 -32.94
CA TRP A 87 2.88 -24.48 -34.41
C TRP A 87 2.75 -25.85 -35.09
N LYS A 88 3.32 -26.91 -34.52
CA LYS A 88 3.29 -28.28 -35.07
C LYS A 88 2.33 -29.17 -34.30
N SER A 89 2.35 -29.06 -32.97
CA SER A 89 1.55 -29.89 -32.07
C SER A 89 0.08 -29.50 -32.04
N HIS A 90 -0.23 -28.20 -32.19
CA HIS A 90 -1.58 -27.64 -32.04
C HIS A 90 -2.25 -28.11 -30.74
N ALA A 91 -1.49 -28.12 -29.64
CA ALA A 91 -1.93 -28.66 -28.36
C ALA A 91 -3.20 -27.96 -27.85
N THR A 92 -4.23 -28.72 -27.53
CA THR A 92 -5.49 -28.19 -26.97
C THR A 92 -5.41 -28.06 -25.45
N GLU A 93 -4.65 -28.94 -24.80
CA GLU A 93 -4.50 -29.01 -23.35
C GLU A 93 -3.15 -28.50 -22.88
N VAL A 94 -3.15 -27.84 -21.72
CA VAL A 94 -1.96 -27.39 -21.00
C VAL A 94 -2.06 -27.87 -19.56
N TYR A 95 -0.96 -28.39 -19.03
CA TYR A 95 -0.89 -28.92 -17.68
C TYR A 95 0.14 -28.13 -16.86
N VAL A 96 -0.23 -27.84 -15.61
CA VAL A 96 0.65 -27.21 -14.62
C VAL A 96 0.82 -28.13 -13.41
N LYS A 97 1.92 -27.98 -12.69
CA LYS A 97 2.17 -28.69 -11.45
C LYS A 97 2.74 -27.74 -10.40
N GLY A 98 1.90 -27.37 -9.43
CA GLY A 98 2.22 -26.25 -8.54
C GLY A 98 2.23 -24.95 -9.35
N GLU A 99 3.22 -24.09 -9.14
CA GLU A 99 3.31 -22.77 -9.80
C GLU A 99 4.09 -22.79 -11.12
N VAL A 100 4.18 -23.96 -11.77
CA VAL A 100 5.11 -24.22 -12.88
C VAL A 100 4.41 -24.96 -14.01
N PHE A 101 4.67 -24.55 -15.25
CA PHE A 101 4.29 -25.29 -16.45
C PHE A 101 4.94 -26.67 -16.47
N ASP A 102 4.13 -27.70 -16.72
CA ASP A 102 4.61 -29.07 -16.84
C ASP A 102 4.72 -29.50 -18.30
N HIS A 103 3.61 -29.59 -19.03
CA HIS A 103 3.62 -29.96 -20.44
C HIS A 103 2.33 -29.52 -21.17
N ALA A 104 2.32 -29.67 -22.49
CA ALA A 104 1.14 -29.44 -23.33
C ALA A 104 0.82 -30.69 -24.17
N GLY A 105 -0.45 -30.88 -24.53
CA GLY A 105 -0.90 -32.04 -25.28
C GLY A 105 -2.38 -31.98 -25.68
N GLY A 106 -3.06 -33.12 -25.60
CA GLY A 106 -4.47 -33.24 -25.97
C GLY A 106 -4.69 -33.55 -27.45
N ALA A 107 -5.96 -33.46 -27.88
CA ALA A 107 -6.31 -33.64 -29.29
C ALA A 107 -5.68 -32.51 -30.13
N LYS A 108 -5.23 -32.85 -31.34
CA LYS A 108 -4.65 -31.87 -32.26
C LYS A 108 -5.73 -30.89 -32.74
N ALA A 109 -5.60 -29.60 -32.41
CA ALA A 109 -6.55 -28.59 -32.88
C ALA A 109 -6.46 -28.35 -34.40
N PRO A 110 -7.52 -27.83 -35.03
CA PRO A 110 -7.51 -27.48 -36.46
C PRO A 110 -6.48 -26.40 -36.84
N ALA A 111 -6.03 -25.60 -35.87
CA ALA A 111 -5.06 -24.53 -36.06
C ALA A 111 -4.04 -24.48 -34.89
N PRO A 112 -2.86 -23.88 -35.07
CA PRO A 112 -1.91 -23.64 -33.98
C PRO A 112 -2.56 -22.92 -32.80
N THR A 113 -2.25 -23.37 -31.58
CA THR A 113 -2.78 -22.81 -30.33
C THR A 113 -1.71 -22.01 -29.60
N VAL A 114 -2.12 -21.09 -28.71
CA VAL A 114 -1.18 -20.19 -28.01
C VAL A 114 -0.39 -20.93 -26.92
N ARG A 115 0.92 -20.71 -26.85
CA ARG A 115 1.78 -21.25 -25.78
C ARG A 115 1.49 -20.60 -24.43
N TYR A 116 1.48 -21.41 -23.38
CA TYR A 116 1.28 -20.95 -22.01
C TYR A 116 2.59 -20.44 -21.40
N THR A 117 2.46 -19.63 -20.35
CA THR A 117 3.58 -19.11 -19.57
C THR A 117 4.37 -20.19 -18.84
N GLY A 118 5.59 -19.87 -18.41
CA GLY A 118 6.51 -20.83 -17.79
C GLY A 118 6.24 -21.08 -16.31
N THR A 119 6.05 -20.03 -15.53
CA THR A 119 5.78 -20.11 -14.08
C THR A 119 4.87 -18.96 -13.64
N ARG A 120 4.36 -19.03 -12.39
CA ARG A 120 3.60 -17.94 -11.75
C ARG A 120 4.44 -16.66 -11.59
N GLY A 121 5.67 -16.82 -11.10
CA GLY A 121 6.60 -15.70 -10.85
C GLY A 121 7.33 -15.17 -12.09
N THR A 122 7.98 -14.01 -11.95
CA THR A 122 8.78 -13.41 -13.02
C THR A 122 10.20 -13.98 -13.14
N ALA A 123 10.65 -14.74 -12.13
CA ALA A 123 11.98 -15.33 -12.10
C ALA A 123 12.21 -16.25 -13.30
N ALA A 124 13.26 -15.95 -14.08
CA ALA A 124 13.57 -16.65 -15.32
C ALA A 124 15.09 -16.81 -15.48
N THR A 125 15.55 -18.05 -15.65
CA THR A 125 16.95 -18.30 -16.04
C THR A 125 17.17 -18.01 -17.53
N HIS A 126 16.10 -18.07 -18.34
CA HIS A 126 16.13 -17.78 -19.77
C HIS A 126 15.17 -16.66 -20.13
N GLY A 127 15.71 -15.54 -20.62
CA GLY A 127 14.94 -14.37 -21.05
C GLY A 127 14.56 -14.45 -22.53
N ARG A 128 13.49 -13.76 -22.91
CA ARG A 128 13.10 -13.68 -24.33
C ARG A 128 14.20 -13.02 -25.18
N PRO A 129 14.43 -13.48 -26.42
CA PRO A 129 15.33 -12.83 -27.37
C PRO A 129 14.72 -11.52 -27.89
N LYS A 130 15.52 -10.74 -28.64
CA LYS A 130 14.97 -9.63 -29.44
C LYS A 130 14.04 -10.19 -30.51
N LEU A 131 13.04 -9.42 -30.92
CA LEU A 131 12.02 -9.89 -31.85
C LEU A 131 12.60 -10.38 -33.20
N GLU A 132 13.62 -9.71 -33.73
CA GLU A 132 14.32 -10.16 -34.94
C GLU A 132 14.99 -11.53 -34.81
N ASP A 133 15.45 -11.87 -33.60
CA ASP A 133 16.20 -13.09 -33.28
C ASP A 133 15.27 -14.24 -32.84
N VAL A 134 13.96 -13.98 -32.71
CA VAL A 134 12.97 -15.04 -32.44
C VAL A 134 12.95 -16.01 -33.63
N VAL A 135 13.11 -17.30 -33.34
CA VAL A 135 13.03 -18.37 -34.33
C VAL A 135 11.61 -18.43 -34.91
N PRO A 136 11.42 -18.25 -36.23
CA PRO A 136 10.10 -18.36 -36.86
C PRO A 136 9.54 -19.78 -36.70
N TYR A 137 8.25 -19.89 -36.36
CA TYR A 137 7.53 -21.15 -36.15
C TYR A 137 8.19 -22.06 -35.10
N ASP A 138 8.71 -21.47 -34.02
CA ASP A 138 9.38 -22.19 -32.93
C ASP A 138 8.43 -23.15 -32.21
N ASP A 139 8.50 -24.44 -32.58
CA ASP A 139 7.82 -25.55 -31.92
C ASP A 139 8.68 -26.82 -32.05
N SER A 140 9.51 -27.10 -31.03
CA SER A 140 10.30 -28.34 -30.96
C SER A 140 9.39 -29.55 -30.72
N ALA A 141 9.86 -30.76 -31.00
CA ALA A 141 9.06 -31.97 -30.76
C ALA A 141 8.76 -32.19 -29.27
N GLU A 142 9.65 -31.69 -28.40
CA GLU A 142 9.57 -31.74 -26.94
C GLU A 142 8.74 -30.59 -26.35
N GLY A 143 8.28 -29.63 -27.18
CA GLY A 143 7.55 -28.45 -26.71
C GLY A 143 8.42 -27.33 -26.11
N ASN A 144 9.74 -27.37 -26.35
CA ASN A 144 10.66 -26.34 -25.85
C ASN A 144 10.52 -25.01 -26.60
N VAL A 145 11.03 -23.94 -25.98
CA VAL A 145 11.19 -22.58 -26.51
C VAL A 145 12.68 -22.24 -26.68
N THR A 146 13.03 -21.45 -27.68
CA THR A 146 14.42 -21.03 -27.94
C THR A 146 14.71 -19.65 -27.36
N PHE A 147 15.17 -19.57 -26.11
CA PHE A 147 15.33 -18.31 -25.35
C PHE A 147 16.79 -18.06 -24.92
N CYS A 148 17.12 -16.84 -24.53
CA CYS A 148 18.47 -16.41 -24.16
C CYS A 148 18.82 -16.80 -22.72
N ASN A 149 19.89 -17.57 -22.51
CA ASN A 149 20.40 -17.90 -21.19
C ASN A 149 20.96 -16.64 -20.49
N ASN A 150 20.31 -16.17 -19.42
CA ASN A 150 20.68 -14.91 -18.77
C ASN A 150 21.93 -15.04 -17.88
N ALA A 151 22.34 -16.26 -17.54
CA ALA A 151 23.48 -16.51 -16.66
C ALA A 151 24.82 -16.54 -17.41
N LEU A 152 24.81 -16.67 -18.74
CA LEU A 152 26.01 -16.78 -19.56
C LEU A 152 26.35 -15.45 -20.26
N GLU A 153 27.65 -15.18 -20.37
CA GLU A 153 28.16 -14.03 -21.14
C GLU A 153 27.68 -14.12 -22.60
N GLY A 154 27.27 -12.98 -23.16
CA GLY A 154 26.74 -12.91 -24.53
C GLY A 154 25.29 -13.42 -24.69
N ARG A 155 24.66 -13.94 -23.63
CA ARG A 155 23.25 -14.40 -23.61
C ARG A 155 22.87 -15.32 -24.79
N PRO A 156 23.57 -16.45 -24.99
CA PRO A 156 23.33 -17.36 -26.11
C PRO A 156 21.89 -17.90 -26.08
N GLN A 157 21.35 -18.17 -27.26
CA GLN A 157 20.04 -18.82 -27.40
C GLN A 157 20.16 -20.34 -27.16
N GLU A 158 19.28 -20.87 -26.33
CA GLU A 158 19.19 -22.29 -25.99
C GLU A 158 17.73 -22.77 -26.13
N SER A 159 17.55 -23.98 -26.65
CA SER A 159 16.25 -24.67 -26.60
C SER A 159 16.04 -25.19 -25.19
N VAL A 160 15.03 -24.63 -24.49
CA VAL A 160 14.79 -24.87 -23.08
C VAL A 160 13.32 -25.17 -22.79
N HIS A 161 13.09 -25.94 -21.74
CA HIS A 161 11.75 -26.20 -21.23
C HIS A 161 11.05 -24.90 -20.79
N PRO A 162 9.74 -24.69 -21.09
CA PRO A 162 9.03 -23.45 -20.75
C PRO A 162 9.10 -23.06 -19.26
N SER A 163 9.21 -24.03 -18.34
CA SER A 163 9.36 -23.77 -16.90
C SER A 163 10.60 -22.94 -16.51
N LYS A 164 11.54 -22.71 -17.42
CA LYS A 164 12.74 -21.89 -17.19
C LYS A 164 12.59 -20.42 -17.60
N THR A 165 11.46 -20.04 -18.19
CA THR A 165 11.29 -18.72 -18.81
C THR A 165 10.52 -17.71 -17.98
N GLY A 166 9.98 -18.09 -16.81
CA GLY A 166 9.05 -17.24 -16.08
C GLY A 166 7.89 -16.77 -16.98
N ARG A 167 7.56 -15.48 -16.91
CA ARG A 167 6.52 -14.82 -17.73
C ARG A 167 6.98 -14.34 -19.13
N ASN A 168 8.13 -14.80 -19.63
CA ASN A 168 8.67 -14.28 -20.89
C ASN A 168 7.91 -14.74 -22.16
N ILE A 169 7.21 -15.88 -22.13
CA ILE A 169 6.45 -16.40 -23.28
C ILE A 169 5.26 -15.49 -23.62
N GLU A 170 4.41 -15.21 -22.63
CA GLU A 170 3.28 -14.28 -22.80
C GLU A 170 3.76 -12.86 -23.10
N SER A 171 4.88 -12.42 -22.52
CA SER A 171 5.48 -11.10 -22.76
C SER A 171 5.90 -10.93 -24.23
N LEU A 172 6.47 -11.95 -24.85
CA LEU A 172 6.80 -11.95 -26.28
C LEU A 172 5.54 -11.80 -27.15
N ASN A 173 4.49 -12.55 -26.84
CA ASN A 173 3.22 -12.43 -27.55
C ASN A 173 2.61 -11.02 -27.38
N CYS A 174 2.66 -10.44 -26.18
CA CYS A 174 2.18 -9.08 -25.93
C CYS A 174 2.95 -8.02 -26.74
N GLU A 175 4.26 -8.18 -26.94
CA GLU A 175 5.03 -7.28 -27.82
C GLU A 175 4.54 -7.35 -29.27
N ILE A 176 4.35 -8.57 -29.80
CA ILE A 176 3.88 -8.79 -31.18
C ILE A 176 2.46 -8.26 -31.37
N LEU A 177 1.56 -8.52 -30.42
CA LEU A 177 0.21 -8.00 -30.41
C LEU A 177 0.19 -6.47 -30.32
N GLY A 178 1.11 -5.87 -29.56
CA GLY A 178 1.26 -4.42 -29.45
C GLY A 178 1.61 -3.75 -30.78
N ILE A 179 2.51 -4.37 -31.56
CA ILE A 179 2.84 -3.94 -32.92
C ILE A 179 1.62 -4.04 -33.83
N ALA A 180 0.87 -5.15 -33.75
CA ALA A 180 -0.35 -5.34 -34.54
C ALA A 180 -1.44 -4.31 -34.17
N ARG A 181 -1.63 -4.01 -32.88
CA ARG A 181 -2.56 -2.97 -32.39
C ARG A 181 -2.23 -1.60 -32.98
N ASP A 182 -0.95 -1.22 -32.95
CA ASP A 182 -0.52 0.06 -33.50
C ASP A 182 -0.76 0.12 -35.02
N ALA A 183 -0.58 -1.00 -35.73
CA ALA A 183 -0.92 -1.11 -37.14
C ALA A 183 -2.44 -0.99 -37.38
N ALA A 184 -3.28 -1.65 -36.59
CA ALA A 184 -4.74 -1.51 -36.69
C ALA A 184 -5.19 -0.06 -36.48
N PHE A 185 -4.65 0.63 -35.48
CA PHE A 185 -4.91 2.06 -35.27
C PHE A 185 -4.48 2.92 -36.47
N LEU A 186 -3.29 2.69 -37.03
CA LEU A 186 -2.81 3.41 -38.20
C LEU A 186 -3.69 3.14 -39.43
N TYR A 187 -4.12 1.90 -39.65
CA TYR A 187 -5.09 1.55 -40.69
C TYR A 187 -6.39 2.33 -40.50
N TRP A 188 -6.96 2.32 -39.29
CA TRP A 188 -8.17 3.07 -39.00
C TRP A 188 -8.00 4.57 -39.28
N MET A 189 -6.83 5.15 -38.96
CA MET A 189 -6.55 6.57 -39.21
C MET A 189 -6.34 6.91 -40.69
N THR A 190 -5.55 6.12 -41.42
CA THR A 190 -5.06 6.47 -42.77
C THR A 190 -5.78 5.75 -43.91
N GLY A 191 -6.38 4.58 -43.65
CA GLY A 191 -6.94 3.69 -44.67
C GLY A 191 -5.90 2.89 -45.47
N GLU A 192 -4.61 2.98 -45.13
CA GLU A 192 -3.55 2.25 -45.85
C GLU A 192 -3.58 0.75 -45.53
N GLU A 193 -3.93 -0.07 -46.51
CA GLU A 193 -4.16 -1.52 -46.37
C GLU A 193 -2.93 -2.32 -45.88
N LYS A 194 -1.71 -1.80 -46.10
CA LYS A 194 -0.45 -2.41 -45.61
C LYS A 194 -0.47 -2.60 -44.09
N TYR A 195 -1.09 -1.69 -43.34
CA TYR A 195 -1.20 -1.80 -41.89
C TYR A 195 -2.26 -2.83 -41.48
N ALA A 196 -3.39 -2.89 -42.19
CA ALA A 196 -4.43 -3.89 -41.94
C ALA A 196 -3.93 -5.31 -42.18
N ARG A 197 -3.17 -5.55 -43.26
CA ARG A 197 -2.60 -6.88 -43.56
C ARG A 197 -1.63 -7.35 -42.47
N LEU A 198 -0.75 -6.47 -41.98
CA LEU A 198 0.15 -6.76 -40.86
C LEU A 198 -0.63 -7.13 -39.60
N ALA A 199 -1.65 -6.33 -39.25
CA ALA A 199 -2.45 -6.53 -38.05
C ALA A 199 -3.32 -7.80 -38.11
N ALA A 200 -4.00 -8.05 -39.24
CA ALA A 200 -4.95 -9.14 -39.40
C ALA A 200 -4.30 -10.51 -39.30
N GLY A 201 -3.11 -10.71 -39.90
CA GLY A 201 -2.41 -12.00 -39.85
C GLY A 201 -2.01 -12.40 -38.43
N VAL A 202 -1.54 -11.44 -37.63
CA VAL A 202 -1.21 -11.64 -36.21
C VAL A 202 -2.47 -11.89 -35.40
N PHE A 203 -3.48 -11.03 -35.53
CA PHE A 203 -4.72 -11.13 -34.77
C PHE A 203 -5.45 -12.46 -35.01
N ASP A 204 -5.69 -12.80 -36.28
CA ASP A 204 -6.39 -14.03 -36.68
C ASP A 204 -5.69 -15.27 -36.11
N THR A 205 -4.36 -15.34 -36.28
CA THR A 205 -3.56 -16.48 -35.83
C THR A 205 -3.65 -16.65 -34.32
N TYR A 206 -3.46 -15.56 -33.57
CA TYR A 206 -3.49 -15.60 -32.12
C TYR A 206 -4.89 -15.94 -31.57
N MET A 207 -5.92 -15.25 -32.05
CA MET A 207 -7.29 -15.41 -31.56
C MET A 207 -7.90 -16.76 -31.93
N THR A 208 -7.62 -17.26 -33.13
CA THR A 208 -7.99 -18.63 -33.52
C THR A 208 -7.31 -19.65 -32.60
N GLY A 209 -6.04 -19.42 -32.24
CA GLY A 209 -5.31 -20.28 -31.32
C GLY A 209 -5.89 -20.31 -29.90
N ILE A 210 -6.36 -19.17 -29.39
CA ILE A 210 -7.06 -19.10 -28.08
C ILE A 210 -8.41 -19.81 -28.15
N TYR A 211 -9.15 -19.64 -29.25
CA TYR A 211 -10.44 -20.29 -29.45
C TYR A 211 -10.34 -21.82 -29.38
N TYR A 212 -9.26 -22.42 -29.87
CA TYR A 212 -9.10 -23.89 -29.83
C TYR A 212 -8.41 -24.42 -28.57
N ARG A 213 -7.85 -23.56 -27.72
CA ARG A 213 -7.16 -23.97 -26.49
C ARG A 213 -8.12 -24.09 -25.31
N ASN A 214 -7.94 -25.09 -24.46
CA ASN A 214 -8.73 -25.25 -23.23
C ASN A 214 -8.10 -24.50 -22.05
N VAL A 215 -8.83 -24.44 -20.94
CA VAL A 215 -8.32 -23.89 -19.67
C VAL A 215 -7.24 -24.85 -19.14
N PRO A 216 -6.09 -24.36 -18.63
CA PRO A 216 -5.05 -25.24 -18.10
C PRO A 216 -5.55 -26.10 -16.93
N VAL A 217 -4.98 -27.29 -16.80
CA VAL A 217 -5.30 -28.25 -15.75
C VAL A 217 -4.15 -28.33 -14.74
N ASP A 218 -4.45 -28.11 -13.47
CA ASP A 218 -3.52 -28.38 -12.37
C ASP A 218 -3.48 -29.86 -12.04
N LEU A 219 -2.35 -30.50 -12.32
CA LEU A 219 -2.12 -31.92 -12.05
C LEU A 219 -2.10 -32.26 -10.55
N ASN A 220 -1.93 -31.25 -9.68
CA ASN A 220 -2.05 -31.45 -8.24
C ASN A 220 -3.50 -31.43 -7.75
N HIS A 221 -4.46 -31.03 -8.60
CA HIS A 221 -5.85 -30.75 -8.22
C HIS A 221 -5.96 -29.79 -7.02
N GLY A 222 -5.06 -28.80 -6.94
CA GLY A 222 -4.92 -27.88 -5.83
C GLY A 222 -5.50 -26.49 -6.10
N HIS A 223 -5.18 -25.55 -5.21
CA HIS A 223 -5.65 -24.16 -5.30
C HIS A 223 -5.22 -23.46 -6.60
N GLN A 224 -4.11 -23.89 -7.21
CA GLN A 224 -3.60 -23.31 -8.44
C GLN A 224 -4.60 -23.41 -9.59
N GLN A 225 -5.41 -24.48 -9.66
CA GLN A 225 -6.50 -24.61 -10.64
C GLN A 225 -7.46 -23.42 -10.61
N THR A 226 -7.66 -22.81 -9.44
CA THR A 226 -8.58 -21.70 -9.27
C THR A 226 -7.96 -20.36 -9.63
N LEU A 227 -6.68 -20.31 -10.01
CA LEU A 227 -5.98 -19.08 -10.38
C LEU A 227 -5.64 -19.04 -11.87
N VAL A 228 -5.67 -20.18 -12.58
CA VAL A 228 -5.15 -20.30 -13.95
C VAL A 228 -5.78 -19.34 -14.95
N GLY A 229 -4.93 -18.58 -15.64
CA GLY A 229 -5.28 -17.84 -16.84
C GLY A 229 -5.38 -18.74 -18.07
N LEU A 230 -5.81 -18.17 -19.19
CA LEU A 230 -5.59 -18.78 -20.50
C LEU A 230 -4.16 -18.54 -21.00
N THR A 231 -3.58 -17.36 -20.90
CA THR A 231 -2.23 -17.11 -21.46
C THR A 231 -1.16 -16.96 -20.40
N SER A 232 -1.57 -16.50 -19.23
CA SER A 232 -0.76 -16.32 -18.04
C SER A 232 -1.10 -17.34 -16.96
N PHE A 233 -0.21 -17.44 -15.96
CA PHE A 233 -0.45 -18.33 -14.83
C PHE A 233 -1.64 -17.85 -14.00
N GLU A 234 -1.76 -16.55 -13.78
CA GLU A 234 -2.85 -15.97 -12.98
C GLU A 234 -3.80 -15.20 -13.89
N VAL A 235 -5.11 -15.30 -13.64
CA VAL A 235 -6.14 -14.55 -14.38
C VAL A 235 -5.96 -13.02 -14.34
N ILE A 236 -5.27 -12.50 -13.31
CA ILE A 236 -4.92 -11.08 -13.19
C ILE A 236 -3.81 -10.62 -14.14
N HIS A 237 -3.20 -11.55 -14.87
CA HIS A 237 -2.06 -11.32 -15.76
C HIS A 237 -2.40 -11.57 -17.23
N GLU A 238 -3.68 -11.58 -17.59
CA GLU A 238 -4.16 -11.63 -18.98
C GLU A 238 -3.93 -10.31 -19.74
N ASP A 239 -2.71 -9.75 -19.62
CA ASP A 239 -2.28 -8.47 -20.16
C ASP A 239 -2.55 -8.36 -21.68
N ALA A 240 -2.57 -9.50 -22.38
CA ALA A 240 -2.93 -9.59 -23.80
C ALA A 240 -4.33 -9.02 -24.09
N LEU A 241 -5.30 -9.14 -23.18
CA LEU A 241 -6.66 -8.59 -23.36
C LEU A 241 -6.67 -7.08 -23.53
N HIS A 242 -5.81 -6.35 -22.79
CA HIS A 242 -5.64 -4.90 -22.95
C HIS A 242 -5.10 -4.50 -24.34
N ILE A 243 -4.55 -5.45 -25.10
CA ILE A 243 -3.95 -5.21 -26.41
C ILE A 243 -4.85 -5.71 -27.53
N VAL A 244 -5.38 -6.94 -27.43
CA VAL A 244 -6.21 -7.56 -28.46
C VAL A 244 -7.55 -6.87 -28.62
N VAL A 245 -8.12 -6.31 -27.55
CA VAL A 245 -9.40 -5.60 -27.60
C VAL A 245 -9.32 -4.37 -28.49
N PRO A 246 -8.44 -3.38 -28.25
CA PRO A 246 -8.30 -2.23 -29.17
C PRO A 246 -7.78 -2.64 -30.55
N LEU A 247 -6.98 -3.70 -30.67
CA LEU A 247 -6.56 -4.26 -31.96
C LEU A 247 -7.77 -4.74 -32.78
N TYR A 248 -8.63 -5.57 -32.19
CA TYR A 248 -9.86 -6.06 -32.81
C TYR A 248 -10.78 -4.89 -33.18
N ASP A 249 -10.99 -3.97 -32.24
CA ASP A 249 -11.92 -2.85 -32.37
C ASP A 249 -11.56 -1.92 -33.55
N PHE A 250 -10.28 -1.53 -33.68
CA PHE A 250 -9.83 -0.72 -34.83
C PHE A 250 -9.81 -1.49 -36.16
N LEU A 251 -9.68 -2.82 -36.12
CA LEU A 251 -9.58 -3.67 -37.31
C LEU A 251 -10.92 -4.30 -37.73
N TYR A 252 -11.98 -4.10 -36.95
CA TYR A 252 -13.24 -4.84 -37.03
C TYR A 252 -13.79 -4.95 -38.46
N HIS A 253 -13.99 -3.83 -39.16
CA HIS A 253 -14.57 -3.85 -40.51
C HIS A 253 -13.68 -4.56 -41.54
N TYR A 254 -12.37 -4.49 -41.37
CA TYR A 254 -11.44 -5.23 -42.21
C TYR A 254 -11.58 -6.74 -41.95
N LEU A 255 -11.69 -7.16 -40.69
CA LEU A 255 -11.93 -8.55 -40.31
C LEU A 255 -13.29 -9.05 -40.81
N GLN A 256 -14.35 -8.26 -40.64
CA GLN A 256 -15.69 -8.59 -41.11
C GLN A 256 -15.73 -8.81 -42.63
N SER A 257 -14.99 -8.00 -43.39
CA SER A 257 -14.96 -8.09 -44.85
C SER A 257 -14.07 -9.23 -45.37
N ASN A 258 -12.95 -9.51 -44.70
CA ASN A 258 -11.92 -10.43 -45.22
C ASN A 258 -11.89 -11.80 -44.49
N TYR A 259 -12.48 -11.88 -43.30
CA TYR A 259 -12.55 -13.08 -42.44
C TYR A 259 -13.97 -13.28 -41.85
N PRO A 260 -15.06 -13.16 -42.64
CA PRO A 260 -16.43 -13.20 -42.11
C PRO A 260 -16.73 -14.48 -41.33
N ASP A 261 -16.24 -15.63 -41.81
CA ASP A 261 -16.47 -16.94 -41.18
C ASP A 261 -15.75 -17.11 -39.83
N LYS A 262 -14.82 -16.21 -39.50
CA LYS A 262 -14.05 -16.24 -38.24
C LYS A 262 -14.55 -15.26 -37.19
N MET A 263 -15.52 -14.39 -37.51
CA MET A 263 -16.04 -13.41 -36.53
C MET A 263 -16.58 -14.08 -35.27
N MET A 264 -17.28 -15.22 -35.42
CA MET A 264 -17.75 -16.02 -34.28
C MET A 264 -16.63 -16.72 -33.50
N ILE A 265 -15.51 -17.07 -34.16
CA ILE A 265 -14.32 -17.63 -33.51
C ILE A 265 -13.67 -16.56 -32.64
N TYR A 266 -13.54 -15.32 -33.14
CA TYR A 266 -12.94 -14.22 -32.39
C TYR A 266 -13.79 -13.85 -31.17
N ALA A 267 -15.11 -13.74 -31.33
CA ALA A 267 -16.03 -13.54 -30.21
C ALA A 267 -15.95 -14.68 -29.20
N GLY A 268 -15.95 -15.95 -29.67
CA GLY A 268 -15.82 -17.12 -28.80
C GLY A 268 -14.51 -17.15 -27.99
N ALA A 269 -13.39 -16.71 -28.56
CA ALA A 269 -12.12 -16.59 -27.85
C ALA A 269 -12.19 -15.52 -26.74
N LEU A 270 -12.74 -14.34 -27.02
CA LEU A 270 -12.96 -13.27 -26.04
C LEU A 270 -13.87 -13.72 -24.88
N LYS A 271 -14.99 -14.36 -25.21
CA LYS A 271 -15.92 -14.92 -24.21
C LYS A 271 -15.26 -15.98 -23.35
N LYS A 272 -14.46 -16.87 -23.93
CA LYS A 272 -13.73 -17.90 -23.19
C LYS A 272 -12.78 -17.29 -22.17
N TRP A 273 -12.06 -16.23 -22.53
CA TRP A 273 -11.24 -15.48 -21.57
C TRP A 273 -12.08 -14.94 -20.42
N ALA A 274 -13.15 -14.20 -20.73
CA ALA A 274 -14.00 -13.61 -19.70
C ALA A 274 -14.65 -14.67 -18.79
N ASP A 275 -15.14 -15.77 -19.35
CA ASP A 275 -15.72 -16.88 -18.59
C ASP A 275 -14.67 -17.58 -17.70
N ASN A 276 -13.42 -17.74 -18.17
CA ASN A 276 -12.32 -18.27 -17.36
C ASN A 276 -12.01 -17.33 -16.19
N ILE A 277 -11.94 -16.02 -16.45
CA ILE A 277 -11.68 -14.99 -15.44
C ILE A 277 -12.83 -14.88 -14.42
N ILE A 278 -14.09 -15.11 -14.83
CA ILE A 278 -15.24 -15.14 -13.91
C ILE A 278 -15.21 -16.38 -12.99
N THR A 279 -14.70 -17.51 -13.52
CA THR A 279 -14.71 -18.81 -12.83
C THR A 279 -13.51 -19.00 -11.91
N ASN A 280 -12.39 -18.33 -12.20
CA ASN A 280 -11.12 -18.39 -11.47
C ASN A 280 -10.79 -17.03 -10.85
N GLY A 281 -9.91 -16.99 -9.85
CA GLY A 281 -9.48 -15.76 -9.21
C GLY A 281 -9.68 -15.67 -7.71
N VAL A 282 -9.54 -14.45 -7.20
CA VAL A 282 -9.78 -14.11 -5.79
C VAL A 282 -10.74 -12.92 -5.74
N PRO A 283 -11.91 -13.06 -5.08
CA PRO A 283 -13.00 -12.08 -5.23
C PRO A 283 -12.94 -10.90 -4.24
N HIS A 284 -12.09 -10.95 -3.23
CA HIS A 284 -12.20 -10.11 -2.03
C HIS A 284 -10.92 -9.27 -1.78
N ASN A 285 -10.14 -9.03 -2.82
CA ASN A 285 -8.93 -8.21 -2.79
C ASN A 285 -8.69 -7.57 -4.15
N ASN A 286 -7.53 -6.94 -4.32
CA ASN A 286 -7.09 -6.31 -5.57
C ASN A 286 -7.24 -7.18 -6.84
N TRP A 287 -7.24 -8.52 -6.74
CA TRP A 287 -7.46 -9.40 -7.90
C TRP A 287 -8.80 -9.16 -8.57
N ASP A 288 -9.85 -8.93 -7.78
CA ASP A 288 -11.20 -8.79 -8.27
C ASP A 288 -11.34 -7.61 -9.24
N LEU A 289 -10.67 -6.48 -8.96
CA LEU A 289 -10.65 -5.33 -9.86
C LEU A 289 -9.81 -5.57 -11.11
N LEU A 290 -8.65 -6.21 -10.97
CA LEU A 290 -7.81 -6.55 -12.12
C LEU A 290 -8.57 -7.48 -13.09
N GLN A 291 -9.27 -8.47 -12.55
CA GLN A 291 -10.17 -9.36 -13.30
C GLN A 291 -11.33 -8.61 -13.93
N ALA A 292 -12.03 -7.76 -13.16
CA ALA A 292 -13.13 -6.95 -13.65
C ALA A 292 -12.71 -6.08 -14.85
N ARG A 293 -11.49 -5.54 -14.85
CA ARG A 293 -10.97 -4.73 -15.97
C ARG A 293 -10.88 -5.55 -17.26
N TYR A 294 -10.47 -6.81 -17.18
CA TYR A 294 -10.43 -7.70 -18.34
C TYR A 294 -11.82 -8.09 -18.83
N ILE A 295 -12.73 -8.44 -17.90
CA ILE A 295 -14.13 -8.76 -18.23
C ILE A 295 -14.80 -7.54 -18.89
N MET A 296 -14.56 -6.34 -18.36
CA MET A 296 -15.10 -5.11 -18.89
C MET A 296 -14.60 -4.82 -20.31
N ASN A 297 -13.31 -5.04 -20.61
CA ASN A 297 -12.80 -4.87 -21.97
C ASN A 297 -13.46 -5.84 -22.98
N VAL A 298 -13.72 -7.07 -22.57
CA VAL A 298 -14.47 -8.04 -23.39
C VAL A 298 -15.91 -7.57 -23.57
N GLY A 299 -16.57 -7.14 -22.49
CA GLY A 299 -17.92 -6.59 -22.54
C GLY A 299 -18.04 -5.41 -23.49
N LEU A 300 -17.13 -4.45 -23.43
CA LEU A 300 -17.18 -3.24 -24.27
C LEU A 300 -17.00 -3.51 -25.77
N VAL A 301 -16.38 -4.62 -26.17
CA VAL A 301 -16.03 -4.88 -27.57
C VAL A 301 -16.90 -5.93 -28.26
N LEU A 302 -17.59 -6.80 -27.50
CA LEU A 302 -18.51 -7.78 -28.07
C LEU A 302 -19.77 -7.10 -28.63
N GLU A 303 -20.49 -7.79 -29.51
CA GLU A 303 -21.85 -7.40 -29.94
C GLU A 303 -22.89 -7.61 -28.84
N ASP A 304 -24.12 -7.19 -29.09
CA ASP A 304 -25.25 -7.34 -28.16
C ASP A 304 -25.60 -8.81 -27.92
N ASN A 305 -26.25 -9.12 -26.79
CA ASN A 305 -26.61 -10.47 -26.40
C ASN A 305 -27.35 -11.24 -27.50
N GLU A 306 -28.21 -10.55 -28.27
CA GLU A 306 -29.04 -11.15 -29.31
C GLU A 306 -28.24 -11.68 -30.51
N GLU A 307 -27.02 -11.19 -30.72
CA GLU A 307 -26.12 -11.65 -31.78
C GLU A 307 -25.48 -13.02 -31.47
N TYR A 308 -25.70 -13.55 -30.26
CA TYR A 308 -25.06 -14.77 -29.81
C TYR A 308 -26.03 -15.81 -29.24
N ALA A 309 -25.88 -17.07 -29.66
CA ALA A 309 -26.76 -18.17 -29.25
C ALA A 309 -26.72 -18.50 -27.74
N ASP A 310 -25.64 -18.15 -27.06
CA ASP A 310 -25.49 -18.30 -25.60
C ASP A 310 -26.11 -17.14 -24.80
N GLY A 311 -26.59 -16.09 -25.48
CA GLY A 311 -27.09 -14.86 -24.86
C GLY A 311 -26.02 -14.08 -24.09
N LYS A 312 -24.73 -14.34 -24.33
CA LYS A 312 -23.61 -13.69 -23.63
C LYS A 312 -22.89 -12.69 -24.54
N GLY A 313 -23.52 -11.56 -24.81
CA GLY A 313 -22.93 -10.40 -25.48
C GLY A 313 -22.42 -9.37 -24.49
N ARG A 314 -22.30 -8.12 -24.93
CA ARG A 314 -21.80 -7.01 -24.11
C ARG A 314 -22.58 -6.79 -22.83
N GLU A 315 -23.90 -6.87 -22.89
CA GLU A 315 -24.78 -6.64 -21.74
C GLU A 315 -24.48 -7.65 -20.63
N TYR A 316 -24.27 -8.92 -20.97
CA TYR A 316 -23.98 -9.96 -19.99
C TYR A 316 -22.69 -9.66 -19.20
N TYR A 317 -21.59 -9.31 -19.89
CA TYR A 317 -20.29 -9.13 -19.24
C TYR A 317 -20.16 -7.77 -18.53
N ILE A 318 -20.74 -6.71 -19.08
CA ILE A 318 -20.80 -5.39 -18.41
C ILE A 318 -21.65 -5.49 -17.14
N ASP A 319 -22.83 -6.11 -17.23
CA ASP A 319 -23.68 -6.36 -16.06
C ASP A 319 -23.00 -7.26 -15.03
N TYR A 320 -22.13 -8.18 -15.47
CA TYR A 320 -21.36 -9.01 -14.55
C TYR A 320 -20.45 -8.18 -13.65
N VAL A 321 -19.69 -7.25 -14.23
CA VAL A 321 -18.78 -6.35 -13.50
C VAL A 321 -19.56 -5.43 -12.57
N MET A 322 -20.71 -4.93 -13.01
CA MET A 322 -21.49 -3.94 -12.26
C MET A 322 -22.33 -4.53 -11.14
N ASN A 323 -23.00 -5.66 -11.41
CA ASN A 323 -24.15 -6.09 -10.60
C ASN A 323 -24.13 -7.57 -10.20
N ARG A 324 -23.37 -8.44 -10.89
CA ARG A 324 -23.35 -9.87 -10.59
C ARG A 324 -22.16 -10.25 -9.73
N SER A 325 -22.28 -11.37 -9.03
CA SER A 325 -21.17 -11.91 -8.25
C SER A 325 -21.17 -13.44 -8.33
N SER A 326 -20.01 -14.03 -8.56
CA SER A 326 -19.70 -15.44 -8.31
C SER A 326 -18.88 -15.61 -7.02
N ILE A 327 -18.45 -16.85 -6.80
CA ILE A 327 -17.46 -17.18 -5.77
C ILE A 327 -16.06 -16.60 -6.08
N ARG A 328 -15.73 -16.27 -7.33
CA ARG A 328 -14.38 -15.80 -7.74
C ARG A 328 -14.31 -14.39 -8.33
N GLN A 329 -15.46 -13.81 -8.68
CA GLN A 329 -15.59 -12.45 -9.18
C GLN A 329 -16.81 -11.79 -8.54
N TRP A 330 -16.61 -10.76 -7.72
CA TRP A 330 -17.67 -9.91 -7.19
C TRP A 330 -17.94 -8.73 -8.12
N SER A 331 -19.09 -8.10 -7.92
CA SER A 331 -19.39 -6.84 -8.57
C SER A 331 -18.61 -5.71 -7.90
N LEU A 332 -18.38 -4.63 -8.64
CA LEU A 332 -17.70 -3.43 -8.12
C LEU A 332 -18.37 -2.91 -6.83
N THR A 333 -19.71 -2.90 -6.78
CA THR A 333 -20.43 -2.45 -5.58
C THR A 333 -20.18 -3.37 -4.39
N LYS A 334 -20.30 -4.68 -4.57
CA LYS A 334 -20.07 -5.65 -3.49
C LYS A 334 -18.64 -5.60 -2.97
N LEU A 335 -17.66 -5.45 -3.88
CA LEU A 335 -16.26 -5.35 -3.51
C LEU A 335 -15.98 -4.07 -2.71
N ALA A 336 -16.54 -2.92 -3.13
CA ALA A 336 -16.37 -1.66 -2.43
C ALA A 336 -16.99 -1.70 -1.04
N ASP A 337 -18.21 -2.25 -0.91
CA ASP A 337 -18.91 -2.40 0.38
C ASP A 337 -18.16 -3.34 1.34
N TYR A 338 -17.46 -4.34 0.81
CA TYR A 338 -16.64 -5.24 1.61
C TYR A 338 -15.34 -4.59 2.08
N GLY A 339 -14.61 -3.93 1.17
CA GLY A 339 -13.21 -3.57 1.43
C GLY A 339 -12.97 -2.12 1.84
N PHE A 340 -13.85 -1.17 1.52
CA PHE A 340 -13.70 0.20 2.02
C PHE A 340 -14.40 0.38 3.36
N ASP A 341 -13.68 0.93 4.33
CA ASP A 341 -14.32 1.41 5.55
C ASP A 341 -15.16 2.66 5.25
N SER A 342 -16.44 2.61 5.62
CA SER A 342 -17.40 3.66 5.29
C SER A 342 -17.12 4.99 6.00
N GLU A 343 -16.42 4.97 7.14
CA GLU A 343 -16.11 6.15 7.95
C GLU A 343 -14.80 6.82 7.53
N THR A 344 -13.79 6.05 7.15
CA THR A 344 -12.44 6.54 6.85
C THR A 344 -12.11 6.53 5.36
N GLY A 345 -12.81 5.72 4.55
CA GLY A 345 -12.51 5.51 3.13
C GLY A 345 -11.28 4.64 2.86
N ILE A 346 -10.69 4.05 3.90
CA ILE A 346 -9.49 3.21 3.77
C ILE A 346 -9.85 1.83 3.25
N TRP A 347 -9.07 1.33 2.29
CA TRP A 347 -9.20 -0.01 1.74
C TRP A 347 -8.59 -1.07 2.67
N ALA A 348 -9.19 -2.26 2.73
CA ALA A 348 -8.82 -3.40 3.59
C ALA A 348 -7.53 -4.15 3.20
N GLU A 349 -6.55 -3.46 2.59
CA GLU A 349 -5.19 -3.96 2.33
C GLU A 349 -4.15 -2.93 2.76
N CYS A 350 -2.89 -3.37 2.87
CA CYS A 350 -1.76 -2.49 3.18
C CYS A 350 -1.61 -1.33 2.16
N PRO A 351 -0.89 -0.23 2.50
CA PRO A 351 -0.92 1.03 1.74
C PRO A 351 -0.51 0.89 0.28
N GLY A 352 0.45 0.01 -0.01
CA GLY A 352 0.89 -0.28 -1.38
C GLY A 352 -0.25 -0.81 -2.25
N TYR A 353 -0.98 -1.82 -1.77
CA TYR A 353 -2.09 -2.44 -2.50
C TYR A 353 -3.36 -1.59 -2.47
N SER A 354 -3.63 -0.90 -1.35
CA SER A 354 -4.70 0.11 -1.26
C SER A 354 -4.59 1.15 -2.39
N SER A 355 -3.38 1.63 -2.67
CA SER A 355 -3.13 2.57 -3.78
C SER A 355 -3.44 1.97 -5.16
N VAL A 356 -3.19 0.68 -5.36
CA VAL A 356 -3.53 -0.03 -6.62
C VAL A 356 -5.05 -0.13 -6.78
N VAL A 357 -5.75 -0.55 -5.73
CA VAL A 357 -7.22 -0.70 -5.75
C VAL A 357 -7.93 0.62 -6.00
N ILE A 358 -7.52 1.68 -5.29
CA ILE A 358 -8.09 3.02 -5.49
C ILE A 358 -7.84 3.50 -6.92
N ASN A 359 -6.66 3.23 -7.48
CA ASN A 359 -6.34 3.57 -8.87
C ASN A 359 -7.22 2.83 -9.88
N ASP A 360 -7.49 1.54 -9.65
CA ASP A 360 -8.33 0.74 -10.53
C ASP A 360 -9.81 1.17 -10.48
N TYR A 361 -10.36 1.43 -9.28
CA TYR A 361 -11.68 2.05 -9.17
C TYR A 361 -11.74 3.40 -9.88
N ALA A 362 -10.74 4.25 -9.68
CA ALA A 362 -10.69 5.55 -10.33
C ALA A 362 -10.64 5.42 -11.87
N ASN A 363 -9.92 4.44 -12.42
CA ASN A 363 -9.94 4.15 -13.85
C ASN A 363 -11.32 3.67 -14.32
N PHE A 364 -12.03 2.85 -13.55
CA PHE A 364 -13.43 2.49 -13.85
C PHE A 364 -14.34 3.72 -13.92
N THR A 365 -14.17 4.71 -13.03
CA THR A 365 -14.99 5.93 -13.11
C THR A 365 -14.85 6.64 -14.46
N HIS A 366 -13.62 6.70 -14.98
CA HIS A 366 -13.36 7.28 -16.30
C HIS A 366 -13.92 6.43 -17.44
N GLN A 367 -13.75 5.11 -17.37
CA GLN A 367 -14.29 4.18 -18.38
C GLN A 367 -15.82 4.24 -18.45
N PHE A 368 -16.51 4.37 -17.31
CA PHE A 368 -17.97 4.49 -17.25
C PHE A 368 -18.46 5.82 -17.82
N ASP A 369 -17.81 6.93 -17.49
CA ASP A 369 -18.13 8.23 -18.09
C ASP A 369 -17.92 8.21 -19.61
N HIS A 370 -16.84 7.59 -20.09
CA HIS A 370 -16.50 7.55 -21.51
C HIS A 370 -17.41 6.61 -22.31
N ASN A 371 -17.50 5.34 -21.91
CA ASN A 371 -18.14 4.29 -22.70
C ASN A 371 -19.63 4.13 -22.40
N LEU A 372 -20.05 4.39 -21.16
CA LEU A 372 -21.41 4.12 -20.70
C LEU A 372 -22.21 5.40 -20.41
N GLN A 373 -21.58 6.57 -20.46
CA GLN A 373 -22.19 7.86 -20.10
C GLN A 373 -22.82 7.82 -18.70
N TYR A 374 -22.13 7.16 -17.76
CA TYR A 374 -22.62 6.90 -16.41
C TYR A 374 -21.65 7.37 -15.33
N ASP A 375 -22.14 8.21 -14.43
CA ASP A 375 -21.37 8.75 -13.31
C ASP A 375 -21.24 7.72 -12.18
N LEU A 376 -20.20 6.88 -12.25
CA LEU A 376 -19.95 5.84 -11.25
C LEU A 376 -19.70 6.41 -9.84
N VAL A 377 -19.08 7.59 -9.73
CA VAL A 377 -18.84 8.25 -8.43
C VAL A 377 -20.14 8.65 -7.74
N LYS A 378 -21.17 9.01 -8.52
CA LYS A 378 -22.50 9.29 -7.96
C LYS A 378 -23.18 8.01 -7.45
N ALA A 379 -23.00 6.89 -8.14
CA ALA A 379 -23.53 5.59 -7.71
C ALA A 379 -22.78 5.01 -6.51
N MET A 380 -21.47 5.28 -6.42
CA MET A 380 -20.59 4.79 -5.37
C MET A 380 -19.82 5.96 -4.72
N PRO A 381 -20.44 6.75 -3.83
CA PRO A 381 -19.81 7.93 -3.23
C PRO A 381 -18.54 7.64 -2.43
N VAL A 382 -18.37 6.40 -1.95
CA VAL A 382 -17.17 5.93 -1.26
C VAL A 382 -15.90 6.10 -2.13
N LEU A 383 -16.02 6.08 -3.45
CA LEU A 383 -14.86 6.23 -4.35
C LEU A 383 -14.19 7.60 -4.21
N ALA A 384 -14.98 8.69 -4.18
CA ALA A 384 -14.44 10.03 -3.98
C ALA A 384 -13.83 10.18 -2.57
N LYS A 385 -14.46 9.57 -1.57
CA LYS A 385 -13.97 9.57 -0.18
C LYS A 385 -12.64 8.82 -0.06
N ALA A 386 -12.54 7.63 -0.63
CA ALA A 386 -11.33 6.81 -0.63
C ALA A 386 -10.16 7.54 -1.31
N VAL A 387 -10.40 8.16 -2.46
CA VAL A 387 -9.38 8.99 -3.14
C VAL A 387 -8.95 10.17 -2.25
N ALA A 388 -9.90 10.86 -1.61
CA ALA A 388 -9.61 11.97 -0.70
C ALA A 388 -8.88 11.56 0.58
N ALA A 389 -9.01 10.31 1.03
CA ALA A 389 -8.35 9.77 2.22
C ALA A 389 -6.90 9.35 1.98
N THR A 390 -6.48 9.10 0.73
CA THR A 390 -5.10 8.65 0.41
C THR A 390 -3.97 9.50 1.00
N PRO A 391 -4.06 10.84 1.16
CA PRO A 391 -3.00 11.62 1.78
C PRO A 391 -2.78 11.27 3.26
N GLN A 392 -3.73 10.61 3.94
CA GLN A 392 -3.55 10.16 5.32
C GLN A 392 -2.42 9.14 5.46
N TYR A 393 -2.01 8.43 4.41
CA TYR A 393 -0.85 7.54 4.45
C TYR A 393 0.49 8.29 4.49
N LEU A 394 0.50 9.61 4.28
CA LEU A 394 1.76 10.32 4.03
C LEU A 394 2.54 10.59 5.31
N PHE A 395 3.84 10.27 5.25
CA PHE A 395 4.88 10.88 6.07
C PHE A 395 5.14 12.34 5.65
N PRO A 396 5.78 13.17 6.49
CA PRO A 396 6.11 14.55 6.14
C PRO A 396 6.97 14.74 4.88
N ASN A 397 7.71 13.72 4.44
CA ASN A 397 8.43 13.70 3.14
C ASN A 397 7.54 13.35 1.94
N ARG A 398 6.23 13.19 2.14
CA ARG A 398 5.21 12.86 1.12
C ARG A 398 5.27 11.44 0.55
N MET A 399 5.98 10.53 1.22
CA MET A 399 5.91 9.10 0.91
C MET A 399 4.88 8.41 1.80
N ILE A 400 4.25 7.34 1.30
CA ILE A 400 3.30 6.53 2.06
C ILE A 400 3.99 5.71 3.16
N CYS A 401 3.25 5.34 4.21
CA CYS A 401 3.67 4.35 5.22
C CYS A 401 4.02 2.99 4.59
N GLY A 402 4.89 2.22 5.27
CA GLY A 402 5.53 1.02 4.70
C GLY A 402 5.03 -0.32 5.23
N PHE A 403 3.99 -0.36 6.05
CA PHE A 403 3.52 -1.61 6.66
C PHE A 403 2.97 -2.62 5.64
N GLY A 404 3.05 -3.91 6.01
CA GLY A 404 2.59 -5.03 5.18
C GLY A 404 3.43 -5.19 3.91
N ASP A 405 2.82 -5.73 2.86
CA ASP A 405 3.50 -5.94 1.56
C ASP A 405 3.70 -4.63 0.76
N THR A 406 4.31 -3.61 1.37
CA THR A 406 4.44 -2.27 0.80
C THR A 406 5.88 -1.91 0.46
N HIS A 407 6.07 -1.27 -0.71
CA HIS A 407 7.26 -0.48 -1.02
C HIS A 407 6.89 1.01 -0.98
N PRO A 408 7.29 1.77 0.05
CA PRO A 408 7.00 3.20 0.15
C PRO A 408 7.44 3.99 -1.08
N SER A 409 6.53 4.81 -1.58
CA SER A 409 6.77 5.74 -2.68
C SER A 409 5.87 6.97 -2.54
N TYR A 410 6.04 7.94 -3.43
CA TYR A 410 5.09 9.05 -3.54
C TYR A 410 3.72 8.54 -4.04
N LEU A 411 2.63 9.16 -3.58
CA LEU A 411 1.29 8.80 -4.05
C LEU A 411 1.18 8.95 -5.57
N SER A 412 0.53 7.95 -6.20
CA SER A 412 0.13 8.06 -7.60
C SER A 412 -0.80 9.26 -7.79
N THR A 413 -0.55 10.06 -8.82
CA THR A 413 -1.43 11.19 -9.16
C THR A 413 -2.62 10.80 -10.03
N ASN A 414 -2.60 9.59 -10.59
CA ASN A 414 -3.58 9.17 -11.61
C ASN A 414 -5.01 9.15 -11.07
N PHE A 415 -5.25 8.65 -9.86
CA PHE A 415 -6.61 8.63 -9.32
C PHE A 415 -7.17 10.04 -9.02
N PHE A 416 -6.32 11.03 -8.71
CA PHE A 416 -6.77 12.43 -8.63
C PHE A 416 -7.14 12.98 -10.01
N ILE A 417 -6.31 12.67 -11.02
CA ILE A 417 -6.58 13.00 -12.43
C ILE A 417 -7.93 12.42 -12.87
N ARG A 418 -8.22 11.15 -12.56
CA ARG A 418 -9.50 10.52 -12.88
C ARG A 418 -10.68 11.19 -12.15
N MET A 419 -10.54 11.58 -10.89
CA MET A 419 -11.59 12.33 -10.18
C MET A 419 -11.84 13.71 -10.79
N ILE A 420 -10.81 14.39 -11.29
CA ILE A 420 -10.94 15.66 -12.01
C ILE A 420 -11.66 15.43 -13.35
N GLN A 421 -11.30 14.40 -14.11
CA GLN A 421 -11.96 14.05 -15.37
C GLN A 421 -13.45 13.73 -15.15
N ASN A 422 -13.78 12.91 -14.15
CA ASN A 422 -15.16 12.63 -13.76
C ASN A 422 -15.92 13.92 -13.40
N ALA A 423 -15.28 14.82 -12.63
CA ALA A 423 -15.87 16.09 -12.27
C ALA A 423 -16.14 16.99 -13.48
N GLN A 424 -15.22 17.02 -14.45
CA GLN A 424 -15.36 17.78 -15.69
C GLN A 424 -16.46 17.21 -16.59
N ALA A 425 -16.53 15.88 -16.74
CA ALA A 425 -17.56 15.20 -17.53
C ALA A 425 -18.97 15.42 -16.97
N ASN A 426 -19.10 15.48 -15.64
CA ASN A 426 -20.39 15.55 -14.94
C ASN A 426 -20.71 16.94 -14.34
N GLY A 427 -19.88 17.96 -14.59
CA GLY A 427 -20.12 19.33 -14.12
C GLY A 427 -19.95 19.55 -12.60
N LYS A 428 -19.20 18.70 -11.89
CA LYS A 428 -19.01 18.75 -10.42
C LYS A 428 -17.93 19.75 -10.00
N LYS A 429 -18.28 21.03 -9.90
CA LYS A 429 -17.30 22.11 -9.67
C LYS A 429 -16.55 22.07 -8.34
N GLU A 430 -17.14 21.57 -7.27
CA GLU A 430 -16.46 21.44 -5.97
C GLU A 430 -15.44 20.29 -6.00
N GLN A 431 -15.80 19.15 -6.58
CA GLN A 431 -14.90 18.01 -6.78
C GLN A 431 -13.70 18.39 -7.67
N GLU A 432 -13.95 19.10 -8.78
CA GLU A 432 -12.89 19.59 -9.68
C GLU A 432 -11.91 20.50 -8.92
N ARG A 433 -12.43 21.45 -8.12
CA ARG A 433 -11.61 22.38 -7.32
C ARG A 433 -10.77 21.63 -6.28
N TYR A 434 -11.39 20.73 -5.51
CA TYR A 434 -10.70 19.98 -4.45
C TYR A 434 -9.55 19.14 -5.00
N PHE A 435 -9.82 18.28 -5.98
CA PHE A 435 -8.80 17.39 -6.52
C PHE A 435 -7.75 18.12 -7.37
N THR A 436 -8.10 19.24 -8.01
CA THR A 436 -7.10 20.09 -8.67
C THR A 436 -6.14 20.73 -7.67
N ALA A 437 -6.65 21.24 -6.54
CA ALA A 437 -5.82 21.83 -5.50
C ALA A 437 -4.90 20.78 -4.84
N LEU A 438 -5.42 19.57 -4.59
CA LEU A 438 -4.65 18.44 -4.06
C LEU A 438 -3.57 17.95 -5.05
N LEU A 439 -3.95 17.78 -6.32
CA LEU A 439 -3.00 17.38 -7.36
C LEU A 439 -1.84 18.36 -7.48
N LYS A 440 -2.11 19.68 -7.49
CA LYS A 440 -1.08 20.73 -7.49
C LYS A 440 -0.27 20.77 -6.18
N CYS A 441 -0.84 20.36 -5.05
CA CYS A 441 -0.10 20.25 -3.78
C CYS A 441 0.94 19.12 -3.84
N LEU A 442 0.59 17.97 -4.42
CA LEU A 442 1.45 16.77 -4.45
C LEU A 442 2.39 16.76 -5.66
N ASN A 443 1.97 17.35 -6.77
CA ASN A 443 2.77 17.51 -7.98
C ASN A 443 2.69 18.97 -8.48
N PRO A 444 3.50 19.90 -7.92
CA PRO A 444 3.44 21.32 -8.26
C PRO A 444 3.78 21.63 -9.72
N GLU A 445 4.45 20.72 -10.42
CA GLU A 445 4.74 20.89 -11.83
C GLU A 445 3.51 20.61 -12.70
N GLU A 446 2.51 19.85 -12.22
CA GLU A 446 1.33 19.43 -12.98
C GLU A 446 0.48 20.62 -13.45
N GLY A 447 0.21 20.69 -14.76
CA GLY A 447 -0.53 21.79 -15.38
C GLY A 447 0.28 23.07 -15.63
N SER A 448 1.59 23.09 -15.32
CA SER A 448 2.49 24.16 -15.74
C SER A 448 2.95 24.01 -17.19
N GLU A 449 3.42 25.09 -17.84
CA GLU A 449 4.08 24.99 -19.15
C GLU A 449 5.33 24.08 -19.14
N LYS A 450 5.93 23.85 -17.95
CA LYS A 450 7.08 22.94 -17.74
C LYS A 450 6.67 21.47 -17.62
N SER A 451 5.49 21.17 -17.08
CA SER A 451 4.81 19.85 -17.16
C SER A 451 4.49 19.47 -18.61
N GLY A 452 4.36 20.49 -19.46
CA GLY A 452 3.72 20.40 -20.75
C GLY A 452 4.38 19.42 -21.69
N LYS A 453 3.63 18.37 -22.07
CA LYS A 453 3.56 17.82 -23.43
C LYS A 453 4.86 17.27 -24.05
N LYS A 454 6.01 17.36 -23.39
CA LYS A 454 7.32 17.06 -23.97
C LYS A 454 7.67 15.56 -23.95
N ASN A 455 7.05 14.79 -23.07
CA ASN A 455 7.33 13.36 -22.89
C ASN A 455 6.05 12.49 -22.88
N VAL A 456 5.06 12.82 -23.71
CA VAL A 456 3.88 11.95 -23.86
C VAL A 456 4.31 10.62 -24.45
N ARG A 457 3.91 9.50 -23.84
CA ARG A 457 4.27 8.15 -24.31
C ARG A 457 3.79 7.94 -25.74
N ALA A 458 4.63 7.36 -26.60
CA ALA A 458 4.25 6.94 -27.95
C ALA A 458 3.35 5.69 -27.89
N SER A 459 2.08 5.90 -27.56
CA SER A 459 1.03 4.90 -27.33
C SER A 459 -0.28 5.36 -27.96
N VAL A 460 -1.11 4.41 -28.42
CA VAL A 460 -2.46 4.70 -28.91
C VAL A 460 -3.33 5.34 -27.82
N ASN A 461 -3.21 4.88 -26.57
CA ASN A 461 -3.98 5.41 -25.44
C ASN A 461 -3.73 6.89 -25.16
N SER A 462 -2.59 7.45 -25.58
CA SER A 462 -2.25 8.87 -25.40
C SER A 462 -3.20 9.81 -26.15
N PHE A 463 -3.94 9.33 -27.15
CA PHE A 463 -4.97 10.12 -27.84
C PHE A 463 -6.33 10.09 -27.12
N PHE A 464 -6.53 9.14 -26.19
CA PHE A 464 -7.81 8.77 -25.59
C PHE A 464 -7.72 8.80 -24.06
N GLU A 465 -7.65 7.63 -23.41
CA GLU A 465 -7.63 7.46 -21.95
C GLU A 465 -6.49 8.23 -21.24
N ASP A 466 -5.31 8.30 -21.87
CA ASP A 466 -4.11 8.93 -21.29
C ASP A 466 -3.88 10.35 -21.86
N LYS A 467 -4.90 10.93 -22.48
CA LYS A 467 -4.82 12.29 -23.02
C LYS A 467 -4.47 13.29 -21.91
N PRO A 468 -3.48 14.18 -22.13
CA PRO A 468 -3.08 15.16 -21.12
C PRO A 468 -4.26 15.98 -20.59
N LEU A 469 -4.39 16.02 -19.26
CA LEU A 469 -5.44 16.73 -18.54
C LEU A 469 -5.29 18.25 -18.71
N VAL A 470 -6.42 18.95 -18.85
CA VAL A 470 -6.47 20.42 -18.81
C VAL A 470 -7.06 20.84 -17.46
N LEU A 471 -6.23 21.45 -16.61
CA LEU A 471 -6.63 21.94 -15.29
C LEU A 471 -7.19 23.36 -15.35
N ASP A 472 -8.09 23.70 -14.42
CA ASP A 472 -8.50 25.10 -14.22
C ASP A 472 -7.28 25.92 -13.70
N PRO A 473 -6.81 26.93 -14.46
CA PRO A 473 -5.68 27.74 -14.03
C PRO A 473 -5.97 28.60 -12.79
N LYS A 474 -7.25 28.81 -12.45
CA LYS A 474 -7.66 29.63 -11.29
C LYS A 474 -7.57 28.89 -9.96
N VAL A 475 -7.46 27.55 -9.96
CA VAL A 475 -7.35 26.77 -8.73
C VAL A 475 -5.89 26.78 -8.27
N GLU A 476 -5.62 27.35 -7.11
CA GLU A 476 -4.27 27.35 -6.51
C GLU A 476 -3.93 25.97 -5.92
N ALA A 477 -2.63 25.73 -5.69
CA ALA A 477 -2.19 24.54 -4.96
C ALA A 477 -2.69 24.60 -3.51
N GLY A 478 -3.25 23.49 -3.01
CA GLY A 478 -3.60 23.37 -1.60
C GLY A 478 -2.37 23.24 -0.70
N LYS A 479 -2.56 23.36 0.61
CA LYS A 479 -1.52 23.04 1.61
C LYS A 479 -1.69 21.58 2.04
N ILE A 480 -0.61 20.90 2.37
CA ILE A 480 -0.72 19.47 2.73
C ILE A 480 -1.50 19.24 4.02
N GLU A 481 -1.40 20.19 4.92
CA GLU A 481 -2.08 20.21 6.20
C GLU A 481 -3.61 20.22 6.02
N ASP A 482 -4.12 20.66 4.87
CA ASP A 482 -5.54 20.61 4.52
C ASP A 482 -6.03 19.18 4.22
N TYR A 483 -5.12 18.24 3.94
CA TYR A 483 -5.43 16.89 3.45
C TYR A 483 -4.98 15.76 4.40
N VAL A 484 -4.31 16.09 5.50
CA VAL A 484 -3.92 15.14 6.55
C VAL A 484 -4.48 15.59 7.88
N SER A 485 -4.53 14.67 8.85
CA SER A 485 -4.84 15.01 10.24
C SER A 485 -3.65 14.75 11.18
N PRO A 486 -3.62 15.43 12.35
CA PRO A 486 -2.64 15.17 13.40
C PRO A 486 -2.72 13.74 13.94
N LEU A 487 -3.92 13.15 13.95
CA LEU A 487 -4.15 11.76 14.29
C LEU A 487 -5.24 11.17 13.38
N PHE A 488 -4.98 10.00 12.83
CA PHE A 488 -5.91 9.25 11.98
C PHE A 488 -5.85 7.77 12.35
N TYR A 489 -7.02 7.15 12.49
CA TYR A 489 -7.17 5.73 12.82
C TYR A 489 -8.11 5.05 11.82
N ALA A 490 -7.66 3.94 11.25
CA ALA A 490 -8.42 3.08 10.34
C ALA A 490 -8.53 1.66 10.95
N PRO A 491 -9.66 1.31 11.58
CA PRO A 491 -9.81 0.02 12.25
C PRO A 491 -9.82 -1.17 11.29
N ASN A 492 -10.34 -1.02 10.07
CA ASN A 492 -10.47 -2.09 9.07
C ASN A 492 -9.12 -2.62 8.52
N VAL A 493 -8.03 -1.92 8.80
CA VAL A 493 -6.65 -2.36 8.53
C VAL A 493 -5.75 -2.27 9.76
N SER A 494 -6.36 -2.08 10.94
CA SER A 494 -5.67 -1.92 12.21
C SER A 494 -4.47 -0.97 12.15
N TRP A 495 -4.69 0.25 11.64
CA TRP A 495 -3.62 1.22 11.41
C TRP A 495 -3.94 2.57 12.04
N LEU A 496 -2.94 3.19 12.66
CA LEU A 496 -3.02 4.49 13.31
C LEU A 496 -1.80 5.33 13.01
N VAL A 497 -1.96 6.63 12.82
CA VAL A 497 -0.86 7.59 12.67
C VAL A 497 -0.99 8.76 13.62
N GLN A 498 0.15 9.29 14.07
CA GLN A 498 0.26 10.51 14.86
C GLN A 498 1.30 11.44 14.24
N ARG A 499 1.03 12.75 14.19
CA ARG A 499 1.89 13.76 13.57
C ARG A 499 1.92 15.03 14.41
N ASN A 500 3.06 15.71 14.47
CA ASN A 500 3.14 17.09 14.97
C ASN A 500 3.21 18.16 13.86
N GLY A 501 3.18 17.74 12.59
CA GLY A 501 3.21 18.62 11.42
C GLY A 501 3.58 17.86 10.13
N MET A 502 3.79 18.61 9.05
CA MET A 502 4.18 18.07 7.73
C MET A 502 5.45 18.71 7.16
N HIS A 503 6.28 19.35 7.99
CA HIS A 503 7.59 19.83 7.54
C HIS A 503 8.55 18.64 7.36
N PRO A 504 9.11 18.41 6.16
CA PRO A 504 9.89 17.21 5.89
C PRO A 504 11.14 17.07 6.78
N ARG A 505 11.71 18.17 7.27
CA ARG A 505 12.90 18.10 8.12
C ARG A 505 12.61 18.14 9.62
N ASN A 506 11.50 18.77 10.03
CA ASN A 506 11.30 19.19 11.42
C ASN A 506 10.13 18.48 12.09
N SER A 507 9.21 17.93 11.30
CA SER A 507 8.07 17.20 11.83
C SER A 507 8.43 15.76 12.15
N LEU A 508 7.71 15.25 13.13
CA LEU A 508 7.74 13.89 13.64
C LEU A 508 6.43 13.21 13.29
N MET A 509 6.51 11.92 13.00
CA MET A 509 5.35 11.08 12.75
C MET A 509 5.59 9.65 13.23
N ILE A 510 4.56 9.09 13.85
CA ILE A 510 4.44 7.69 14.25
C ILE A 510 3.43 7.03 13.33
N SER A 511 3.73 5.83 12.83
CA SER A 511 2.77 4.92 12.22
C SER A 511 2.74 3.64 13.04
N LEU A 512 1.57 3.25 13.52
CA LEU A 512 1.33 1.99 14.23
C LEU A 512 0.43 1.11 13.38
N ASN A 513 0.74 -0.18 13.30
CA ASN A 513 -0.15 -1.14 12.69
C ASN A 513 -0.09 -2.49 13.39
N ALA A 514 -1.23 -3.20 13.41
CA ALA A 514 -1.26 -4.64 13.57
C ALA A 514 -1.65 -5.29 12.25
N SER A 515 -2.39 -6.39 12.30
CA SER A 515 -2.56 -7.29 11.17
C SER A 515 -4.05 -7.56 10.94
N GLU A 516 -4.74 -6.62 10.30
CA GLU A 516 -6.15 -6.77 9.91
C GLU A 516 -6.28 -6.50 8.41
N GLY A 517 -7.07 -7.30 7.69
CA GLY A 517 -7.19 -7.15 6.24
C GLY A 517 -6.23 -8.06 5.47
N ASN A 518 -5.92 -7.69 4.22
CA ASN A 518 -5.13 -8.52 3.31
C ASN A 518 -3.75 -7.89 2.99
N HIS A 519 -2.80 -8.70 2.51
CA HIS A 519 -1.38 -8.33 2.37
C HIS A 519 -0.72 -7.84 3.69
N MET A 520 -1.10 -8.45 4.81
CA MET A 520 -0.60 -8.14 6.16
C MET A 520 0.44 -9.16 6.65
N HIS A 521 1.24 -8.76 7.65
CA HIS A 521 2.29 -9.57 8.28
C HIS A 521 1.92 -10.01 9.70
N ALA A 522 2.67 -10.95 10.26
CA ALA A 522 2.61 -11.28 11.68
C ALA A 522 3.57 -10.40 12.47
N ASN A 523 3.07 -9.27 12.96
CA ASN A 523 3.90 -8.15 13.42
C ASN A 523 3.52 -7.57 14.79
N GLY A 524 2.48 -8.09 15.44
CA GLY A 524 2.00 -7.58 16.73
C GLY A 524 1.59 -6.10 16.64
N ILE A 525 2.02 -5.28 17.59
CA ILE A 525 1.86 -3.81 17.50
C ILE A 525 3.16 -3.21 16.92
N SER A 526 3.31 -3.23 15.58
CA SER A 526 4.48 -2.68 14.89
C SER A 526 4.46 -1.16 14.86
N MET A 527 5.64 -0.56 14.68
CA MET A 527 5.86 0.88 14.67
C MET A 527 6.84 1.31 13.56
N GLU A 528 6.50 2.39 12.86
CA GLU A 528 7.44 3.17 12.06
C GLU A 528 7.64 4.57 12.68
N LEU A 529 8.88 5.08 12.67
CA LEU A 529 9.25 6.40 13.20
C LEU A 529 9.93 7.28 12.15
N TYR A 530 9.38 8.48 11.94
CA TYR A 530 9.91 9.46 10.98
C TYR A 530 10.73 10.58 11.64
N GLY A 531 11.77 11.08 11.00
CA GLY A 531 12.46 12.27 11.49
C GLY A 531 13.58 12.71 10.56
N LYS A 532 13.84 14.02 10.55
CA LYS A 532 14.96 14.61 9.78
C LYS A 532 14.98 14.18 8.29
N GLY A 533 13.80 14.02 7.68
CA GLY A 533 13.66 13.70 6.25
C GLY A 533 13.36 12.24 5.92
N TYR A 534 13.60 11.30 6.84
CA TYR A 534 13.55 9.86 6.56
C TYR A 534 12.69 9.09 7.58
N VAL A 535 12.21 7.91 7.18
CA VAL A 535 11.64 6.91 8.10
C VAL A 535 12.82 6.19 8.74
N LEU A 536 13.19 6.62 9.94
CA LEU A 536 14.41 6.17 10.63
C LEU A 536 14.22 4.82 11.31
N GLY A 537 13.04 4.51 11.83
CA GLY A 537 12.65 3.16 12.23
C GLY A 537 11.64 2.62 11.23
N PRO A 538 12.07 1.94 10.14
CA PRO A 538 11.15 1.47 9.11
C PRO A 538 10.57 0.09 9.42
N ASP A 539 9.52 -0.29 8.68
CA ASP A 539 9.07 -1.68 8.54
C ASP A 539 9.88 -2.41 7.46
N ALA A 540 10.02 -3.73 7.57
CA ALA A 540 10.86 -4.55 6.70
C ALA A 540 10.29 -4.77 5.29
N GLY A 541 8.96 -4.73 5.13
CA GLY A 541 8.27 -4.87 3.83
C GLY A 541 8.18 -6.31 3.31
N ILE A 542 7.88 -6.49 2.01
CA ILE A 542 7.46 -7.78 1.40
C ILE A 542 8.59 -8.82 1.19
N GLY A 543 9.85 -8.47 1.41
CA GLY A 543 10.99 -9.36 1.09
C GLY A 543 11.33 -9.47 -0.39
N LEU A 544 12.48 -10.08 -0.69
CA LEU A 544 13.18 -10.02 -1.98
C LEU A 544 12.44 -10.77 -3.08
N PHE A 545 11.81 -11.89 -2.72
CA PHE A 545 11.15 -12.80 -3.67
C PHE A 545 9.62 -12.68 -3.62
N LEU A 546 9.11 -11.56 -3.11
CA LEU A 546 7.69 -11.25 -2.92
C LEU A 546 7.00 -12.27 -2.00
N TYR A 547 5.67 -12.23 -1.92
CA TYR A 547 4.87 -13.04 -1.00
C TYR A 547 4.94 -14.57 -1.20
N SER A 548 5.55 -15.05 -2.29
CA SER A 548 5.82 -16.48 -2.55
C SER A 548 7.23 -16.92 -2.10
N GLY A 549 8.06 -15.98 -1.66
CA GLY A 549 9.45 -16.22 -1.25
C GLY A 549 9.58 -16.97 0.07
N LEU A 550 10.64 -17.77 0.22
CA LEU A 550 10.99 -18.37 1.52
C LEU A 550 11.36 -17.29 2.54
N ASP A 551 12.06 -16.24 2.12
CA ASP A 551 12.41 -15.11 2.96
C ASP A 551 11.18 -14.35 3.47
N TYR A 552 10.12 -14.26 2.67
CA TYR A 552 8.82 -13.74 3.11
C TYR A 552 8.24 -14.58 4.23
N ALA A 553 8.09 -15.90 4.00
CA ALA A 553 7.47 -16.81 4.95
C ALA A 553 8.29 -16.96 6.25
N GLU A 554 9.61 -16.92 6.16
CA GLU A 554 10.50 -17.20 7.30
C GLU A 554 10.93 -15.95 8.07
N TYR A 555 10.96 -14.76 7.46
CA TYR A 555 11.50 -13.55 8.10
C TYR A 555 10.64 -12.30 7.89
N TYR A 556 10.50 -11.82 6.65
CA TYR A 556 9.95 -10.48 6.38
C TYR A 556 8.48 -10.29 6.80
N SER A 557 7.72 -11.39 6.91
CA SER A 557 6.35 -11.37 7.39
C SER A 557 6.21 -11.77 8.87
N GLN A 558 7.31 -11.91 9.60
CA GLN A 558 7.36 -12.48 10.95
C GLN A 558 7.83 -11.44 12.00
N PHE A 559 7.41 -11.62 13.26
CA PHE A 559 7.64 -10.68 14.37
C PHE A 559 9.07 -10.12 14.47
N PRO A 560 10.15 -10.94 14.37
CA PRO A 560 11.52 -10.44 14.50
C PRO A 560 11.99 -9.50 13.39
N SER A 561 11.21 -9.27 12.33
CA SER A 561 11.49 -8.28 11.30
C SER A 561 10.83 -6.91 11.55
N HIS A 562 10.01 -6.79 12.59
CA HIS A 562 9.22 -5.60 12.90
C HIS A 562 9.64 -4.92 14.20
N ASN A 563 9.27 -3.64 14.37
CA ASN A 563 9.55 -2.89 15.59
C ASN A 563 8.48 -3.13 16.66
N THR A 564 8.51 -4.30 17.28
CA THR A 564 7.43 -4.85 18.12
C THR A 564 8.00 -5.70 19.28
N VAL A 565 7.14 -6.35 20.07
CA VAL A 565 7.54 -7.31 21.10
C VAL A 565 7.11 -8.73 20.74
N CYS A 566 8.09 -9.65 20.69
CA CYS A 566 7.86 -11.08 20.53
C CYS A 566 7.85 -11.77 21.90
N VAL A 567 6.90 -12.68 22.12
CA VAL A 567 6.69 -13.37 23.39
C VAL A 567 7.22 -14.79 23.33
N ASP A 568 8.06 -15.16 24.30
CA ASP A 568 8.70 -16.47 24.45
C ASP A 568 9.44 -16.96 23.18
N GLY A 569 9.69 -16.07 22.21
CA GLY A 569 10.28 -16.39 20.92
C GLY A 569 9.34 -17.12 19.97
N ILE A 570 8.02 -17.15 20.23
CA ILE A 570 7.05 -17.97 19.48
C ILE A 570 5.92 -17.18 18.82
N SER A 571 5.79 -15.87 19.06
CA SER A 571 4.66 -15.07 18.54
C SER A 571 4.50 -15.15 17.03
N SER A 572 3.39 -15.70 16.57
CA SER A 572 3.12 -15.91 15.14
C SER A 572 1.61 -16.09 14.90
N TYR A 573 1.16 -15.82 13.68
CA TYR A 573 -0.21 -16.05 13.23
C TYR A 573 -0.28 -15.95 11.70
N PRO A 574 -1.41 -16.33 11.06
CA PRO A 574 -1.52 -16.28 9.60
C PRO A 574 -1.21 -14.90 9.01
N VAL A 575 -0.38 -14.89 7.97
CA VAL A 575 -0.03 -13.70 7.17
C VAL A 575 -0.92 -13.62 5.92
N MET A 576 -0.70 -12.62 5.06
CA MET A 576 -1.51 -12.32 3.88
C MET A 576 -2.91 -11.86 4.28
N LYS A 577 -3.88 -12.77 4.49
CA LYS A 577 -5.21 -12.41 5.00
C LYS A 577 -5.28 -12.67 6.50
N SER A 578 -5.24 -11.60 7.27
CA SER A 578 -5.26 -11.62 8.73
C SER A 578 -6.53 -10.98 9.30
N ASN A 579 -6.83 -11.33 10.55
CA ASN A 579 -7.98 -10.85 11.33
C ASN A 579 -7.55 -10.51 12.79
N HIS A 580 -6.32 -10.01 12.94
CA HIS A 580 -5.66 -9.72 14.21
C HIS A 580 -5.39 -8.22 14.34
N SER A 581 -6.45 -7.45 14.59
CA SER A 581 -6.38 -6.02 14.87
C SER A 581 -5.93 -5.71 16.31
N PHE A 582 -5.41 -4.51 16.53
CA PHE A 582 -5.39 -3.88 17.85
C PHE A 582 -6.69 -3.09 18.10
N ASP A 583 -7.04 -2.93 19.36
CA ASP A 583 -8.07 -2.00 19.82
C ASP A 583 -7.44 -0.65 20.20
N LEU A 584 -8.03 0.45 19.75
CA LEU A 584 -7.66 1.79 20.20
C LEU A 584 -8.32 2.10 21.54
N LEU A 585 -7.53 2.13 22.62
CA LEU A 585 -8.03 2.39 23.98
C LEU A 585 -8.25 3.88 24.24
N SER A 586 -7.25 4.69 23.93
CA SER A 586 -7.32 6.14 24.11
C SER A 586 -6.35 6.86 23.16
N CYS A 587 -6.66 8.10 22.79
CA CYS A 587 -5.78 8.92 21.96
C CYS A 587 -6.02 10.42 22.13
N PHE A 588 -5.04 11.21 21.72
CA PHE A 588 -5.15 12.65 21.57
C PHE A 588 -4.26 13.17 20.43
N PRO A 589 -4.78 14.07 19.57
CA PRO A 589 -6.20 14.41 19.42
C PRO A 589 -7.06 13.18 19.10
N ALA A 590 -8.39 13.29 19.25
CA ALA A 590 -9.27 12.24 18.73
C ALA A 590 -9.02 12.07 17.22
N SER A 591 -9.24 10.86 16.69
CA SER A 591 -9.14 10.61 15.24
C SER A 591 -9.99 11.64 14.50
N ALA A 592 -9.36 12.38 13.59
CA ALA A 592 -9.92 13.59 13.04
C ALA A 592 -9.91 13.60 11.51
N GLU A 593 -10.87 14.33 10.95
CA GLU A 593 -10.87 14.73 9.55
C GLU A 593 -9.63 15.60 9.21
N PRO A 594 -9.21 15.63 7.93
CA PRO A 594 -8.16 16.52 7.45
C PRO A 594 -8.34 18.01 7.81
N GLY A 595 -7.24 18.77 7.82
CA GLY A 595 -7.30 20.24 8.00
C GLY A 595 -7.34 20.70 9.46
N LYS A 596 -7.18 19.80 10.43
CA LYS A 596 -7.09 20.16 11.86
C LYS A 596 -5.68 20.58 12.24
N GLY A 597 -5.58 21.57 13.13
CA GLY A 597 -4.30 22.08 13.62
C GLY A 597 -3.52 21.05 14.44
N PHE A 598 -2.20 21.02 14.26
CA PHE A 598 -1.30 20.17 15.03
C PHE A 598 -1.11 20.69 16.45
N THR A 599 -0.95 19.77 17.40
CA THR A 599 -0.77 20.05 18.83
C THR A 599 0.69 19.80 19.25
N SER A 600 1.10 20.39 20.37
CA SER A 600 2.43 20.17 20.92
C SER A 600 2.62 18.80 21.55
N VAL A 601 1.52 18.13 21.91
CA VAL A 601 1.49 16.75 22.40
C VAL A 601 0.48 15.96 21.58
N THR A 602 0.88 14.78 21.14
CA THR A 602 -0.02 13.72 20.67
C THR A 602 0.24 12.46 21.47
N TYR A 603 -0.77 11.61 21.65
CA TYR A 603 -0.55 10.25 22.12
C TYR A 603 -1.62 9.28 21.62
N SER A 604 -1.30 7.99 21.65
CA SER A 604 -2.24 6.89 21.47
C SER A 604 -1.87 5.74 22.40
N GLN A 605 -2.85 5.03 22.91
CA GLN A 605 -2.69 3.76 23.60
C GLN A 605 -3.55 2.70 22.92
N VAL A 606 -2.91 1.62 22.51
CA VAL A 606 -3.55 0.49 21.82
C VAL A 606 -3.37 -0.80 22.61
N ALA A 607 -4.32 -1.73 22.50
CA ALA A 607 -4.26 -3.06 23.08
C ALA A 607 -4.31 -4.13 21.99
N PHE A 608 -3.53 -5.19 22.16
CA PHE A 608 -3.47 -6.31 21.23
C PHE A 608 -3.39 -7.62 22.01
N ARG A 609 -4.16 -8.62 21.59
CA ARG A 609 -4.02 -9.98 22.10
C ARG A 609 -3.14 -10.76 21.15
N GLU A 610 -1.90 -11.02 21.54
CA GLU A 610 -0.99 -11.85 20.75
C GLU A 610 -1.51 -13.30 20.71
N PRO A 611 -1.92 -13.82 19.54
CA PRO A 611 -2.68 -15.06 19.44
C PRO A 611 -1.94 -16.31 19.95
N GLU A 612 -0.66 -16.48 19.60
CA GLU A 612 0.06 -17.74 19.81
C GLU A 612 0.44 -17.92 21.29
N SER A 613 1.03 -16.90 21.90
CA SER A 613 1.37 -16.94 23.33
C SER A 613 0.18 -16.62 24.24
N ARG A 614 -0.91 -16.07 23.68
CA ARG A 614 -2.03 -15.45 24.41
C ARG A 614 -1.57 -14.34 25.35
N ALA A 615 -0.65 -13.51 24.90
CA ALA A 615 -0.20 -12.36 25.66
C ALA A 615 -1.11 -11.15 25.48
N ASP A 616 -1.47 -10.52 26.60
CA ASP A 616 -2.00 -9.17 26.63
C ASP A 616 -0.84 -8.20 26.38
N GLN A 617 -0.94 -7.43 25.31
CA GLN A 617 0.01 -6.39 24.95
C GLN A 617 -0.68 -5.02 24.92
N THR A 618 -0.02 -4.00 25.43
CA THR A 618 -0.42 -2.60 25.21
C THR A 618 0.78 -1.78 24.79
N ARG A 619 0.59 -0.85 23.86
CA ARG A 619 1.62 0.11 23.48
C ARG A 619 1.07 1.52 23.58
N LEU A 620 1.71 2.34 24.40
CA LEU A 620 1.48 3.78 24.44
C LEU A 620 2.59 4.46 23.65
N MET A 621 2.19 5.26 22.67
CA MET A 621 3.09 6.08 21.86
C MET A 621 2.71 7.55 21.97
N GLY A 622 3.68 8.44 22.13
CA GLY A 622 3.44 9.89 22.15
C GLY A 622 4.51 10.69 21.43
N ILE A 623 4.13 11.86 20.92
CA ILE A 623 5.04 12.89 20.41
C ILE A 623 4.99 14.08 21.36
N VAL A 624 6.15 14.52 21.85
CA VAL A 624 6.28 15.77 22.60
C VAL A 624 7.10 16.76 21.79
N THR A 625 6.46 17.84 21.35
CA THR A 625 7.09 18.93 20.61
C THR A 625 7.68 19.93 21.59
N THR A 626 9.00 20.13 21.52
CA THR A 626 9.74 20.99 22.44
C THR A 626 10.09 22.35 21.83
N GLY A 627 9.99 22.47 20.50
CA GLY A 627 10.21 23.70 19.75
C GLY A 627 9.84 23.55 18.26
N PRO A 628 10.08 24.57 17.43
CA PRO A 628 9.76 24.51 16.00
C PRO A 628 10.54 23.45 15.20
N GLU A 629 11.71 23.04 15.70
CA GLU A 629 12.64 22.12 15.04
C GLU A 629 12.99 20.90 15.90
N THR A 630 12.43 20.83 17.11
CA THR A 630 12.80 19.85 18.14
C THR A 630 11.57 19.20 18.76
N GLY A 631 11.69 17.89 19.00
CA GLY A 631 10.69 17.08 19.66
C GLY A 631 11.22 15.65 19.81
N TYR A 632 10.51 14.83 20.55
CA TYR A 632 10.89 13.45 20.79
C TYR A 632 9.66 12.54 20.88
N TYR A 633 9.90 11.25 20.75
CA TYR A 633 8.90 10.20 20.93
C TYR A 633 8.98 9.58 22.32
N VAL A 634 7.84 9.12 22.82
CA VAL A 634 7.71 8.28 24.01
C VAL A 634 7.09 6.95 23.61
N ASP A 635 7.67 5.85 24.05
CA ASP A 635 7.14 4.49 23.87
C ASP A 635 7.08 3.78 25.23
N VAL A 636 5.91 3.27 25.59
CA VAL A 636 5.71 2.39 26.74
C VAL A 636 5.00 1.13 26.28
N PHE A 637 5.75 0.04 26.17
CA PHE A 637 5.24 -1.26 25.76
C PHE A 637 5.11 -2.19 26.98
N ARG A 638 3.90 -2.70 27.20
CA ARG A 638 3.59 -3.70 28.23
C ARG A 638 3.19 -5.01 27.59
N SER A 639 3.67 -6.13 28.14
CA SER A 639 3.34 -7.48 27.67
C SER A 639 3.30 -8.46 28.83
N ARG A 640 2.27 -9.32 28.88
CA ARG A 640 2.20 -10.49 29.77
C ARG A 640 1.31 -11.57 29.21
N LYS A 641 1.61 -12.83 29.47
CA LYS A 641 0.70 -13.94 29.17
C LYS A 641 -0.51 -13.92 30.10
N GLU A 642 -1.69 -14.12 29.54
CA GLU A 642 -2.96 -14.12 30.31
C GLU A 642 -2.93 -15.11 31.49
N ARG A 643 -2.23 -16.24 31.33
CA ARG A 643 -2.13 -17.31 32.34
C ARG A 643 -0.81 -17.31 33.11
N GLY A 644 0.03 -16.29 32.93
CA GLY A 644 1.42 -16.29 33.39
C GLY A 644 2.28 -17.34 32.70
N GLY A 645 3.41 -17.69 33.31
CA GLY A 645 4.39 -18.62 32.75
C GLY A 645 5.21 -18.01 31.61
N ASP A 646 5.34 -16.69 31.61
CA ASP A 646 6.25 -15.92 30.77
C ASP A 646 7.69 -16.36 31.00
N LYS A 647 8.39 -16.73 29.93
CA LYS A 647 9.83 -17.03 29.96
C LYS A 647 10.62 -15.77 29.64
N MET A 648 10.25 -15.12 28.54
CA MET A 648 10.87 -13.87 28.11
C MET A 648 9.98 -13.07 27.15
N HIS A 649 10.26 -11.78 27.04
CA HIS A 649 9.76 -10.89 26.00
C HIS A 649 10.94 -10.19 25.32
N ASP A 650 11.00 -10.23 23.99
CA ASP A 650 12.03 -9.58 23.18
C ASP A 650 11.43 -8.34 22.49
N TYR A 651 11.89 -7.15 22.87
CA TYR A 651 11.57 -5.89 22.21
C TYR A 651 12.55 -5.64 21.06
N PHE A 652 12.05 -5.55 19.83
CA PHE A 652 12.83 -5.32 18.62
C PHE A 652 12.76 -3.85 18.17
N TYR A 653 13.91 -3.30 17.79
CA TYR A 653 13.99 -2.00 17.11
C TYR A 653 15.03 -2.02 15.99
N HIS A 654 14.54 -1.93 14.76
CA HIS A 654 15.27 -1.85 13.51
C HIS A 654 15.43 -0.38 13.10
N ASN A 655 16.60 -0.03 12.58
CA ASN A 655 16.89 1.36 12.22
C ASN A 655 17.66 1.50 10.91
N LEU A 656 17.43 2.62 10.23
CA LEU A 656 18.08 3.03 8.99
C LEU A 656 19.55 3.49 9.17
N GLY A 657 20.12 3.47 10.38
CA GLY A 657 21.53 3.80 10.58
C GLY A 657 22.48 2.85 9.82
N GLN A 658 23.69 3.33 9.53
CA GLN A 658 24.81 2.52 9.02
C GLN A 658 25.80 2.15 10.13
N THR A 659 25.77 2.87 11.26
CA THR A 659 26.51 2.54 12.49
C THR A 659 25.58 2.57 13.69
N MET A 660 25.83 1.70 14.68
CA MET A 660 25.09 1.61 15.93
C MET A 660 26.07 1.59 17.10
N THR A 661 25.86 2.47 18.08
CA THR A 661 26.57 2.47 19.37
C THR A 661 25.57 2.20 20.48
N LEU A 662 25.87 1.26 21.39
CA LEU A 662 25.07 0.95 22.57
C LEU A 662 25.94 1.10 23.82
N THR A 663 25.48 1.90 24.77
CA THR A 663 26.15 2.21 26.05
C THR A 663 25.13 2.25 27.18
N ALA A 664 25.59 2.26 28.42
CA ALA A 664 24.76 2.76 29.52
C ALA A 664 24.40 4.23 29.28
N ALA A 665 23.26 4.71 29.80
CA ALA A 665 22.79 6.08 29.56
C ALA A 665 23.77 7.16 30.08
N ASN A 666 24.63 6.82 31.04
CA ASN A 666 25.71 7.68 31.53
C ASN A 666 26.99 7.65 30.66
N GLY A 667 26.99 6.92 29.54
CA GLY A 667 28.11 6.76 28.61
C GLY A 667 29.08 5.62 28.95
N THR A 668 28.81 4.82 29.99
CA THR A 668 29.65 3.67 30.34
C THR A 668 29.54 2.58 29.26
N ASP A 669 30.68 1.99 28.88
CA ASP A 669 30.71 0.83 28.00
C ASP A 669 30.14 -0.40 28.73
N LEU A 670 29.15 -1.05 28.11
CA LEU A 670 28.51 -2.26 28.63
C LEU A 670 29.37 -3.52 28.37
N ASN A 671 30.46 -3.40 27.60
CA ASN A 671 31.37 -4.49 27.24
C ASN A 671 30.63 -5.68 26.60
N LEU A 672 29.82 -5.40 25.56
CA LEU A 672 29.02 -6.43 24.89
C LEU A 672 29.89 -7.58 24.38
N GLN A 673 29.45 -8.81 24.63
CA GLN A 673 30.12 -10.04 24.22
C GLN A 673 29.42 -10.69 23.02
N PRO A 674 30.14 -11.27 22.06
CA PRO A 674 29.52 -12.09 21.01
C PRO A 674 28.64 -13.20 21.59
N THR A 675 27.51 -13.49 20.95
CA THR A 675 26.56 -14.53 21.40
C THR A 675 25.88 -15.26 20.25
N GLU A 676 25.47 -16.50 20.51
CA GLU A 676 24.67 -17.33 19.60
C GLU A 676 23.16 -17.30 19.95
N GLU A 677 22.77 -16.63 21.03
CA GLU A 677 21.37 -16.40 21.38
C GLU A 677 20.60 -15.63 20.30
N LEU A 678 19.28 -15.52 20.41
CA LEU A 678 18.40 -15.03 19.33
C LEU A 678 18.56 -15.90 18.07
N ALA A 679 18.26 -17.20 18.19
CA ALA A 679 18.32 -18.15 17.08
C ALA A 679 17.23 -19.22 17.22
N PHE A 680 16.85 -19.87 16.12
CA PHE A 680 15.93 -21.00 16.12
C PHE A 680 16.37 -22.13 17.08
N ALA A 681 17.68 -22.35 17.23
CA ALA A 681 18.24 -23.34 18.14
C ALA A 681 17.84 -23.10 19.62
N GLY A 682 17.41 -21.88 19.97
CA GLY A 682 16.79 -21.55 21.25
C GLY A 682 15.32 -21.98 21.39
N ALA A 683 14.80 -22.78 20.45
CA ALA A 683 13.38 -23.09 20.29
C ALA A 683 12.50 -21.85 20.00
N HIS A 684 13.08 -20.86 19.34
CA HIS A 684 12.38 -19.66 18.85
C HIS A 684 11.88 -19.87 17.41
N LEU A 685 11.14 -18.90 16.87
CA LEU A 685 10.79 -18.83 15.45
C LEU A 685 12.04 -18.87 14.56
N TYR A 686 11.87 -19.41 13.36
CA TYR A 686 12.94 -19.47 12.36
C TYR A 686 13.48 -18.08 12.00
N ALA A 687 12.62 -17.05 12.04
CA ALA A 687 12.95 -15.65 11.84
C ALA A 687 14.12 -15.15 12.73
N TYR A 688 14.28 -15.68 13.95
CA TYR A 688 15.42 -15.30 14.80
C TYR A 688 16.77 -15.67 14.18
N SER A 689 16.83 -16.75 13.39
CA SER A 689 18.07 -17.17 12.73
C SER A 689 18.50 -16.27 11.58
N TYR A 690 17.67 -15.30 11.18
CA TYR A 690 18.06 -14.24 10.25
C TYR A 690 18.87 -13.14 10.94
N LEU A 691 18.93 -13.11 12.27
CA LEU A 691 19.75 -12.18 13.04
C LEU A 691 21.18 -12.70 13.19
N TYR A 692 22.17 -11.86 12.87
CA TYR A 692 23.59 -12.24 12.87
C TYR A 692 24.50 -11.11 13.41
N ASP A 693 25.80 -11.40 13.58
CA ASP A 693 26.76 -10.52 14.26
C ASP A 693 26.24 -9.98 15.61
N LYS A 694 25.73 -10.92 16.41
CA LYS A 694 25.01 -10.64 17.64
C LYS A 694 25.99 -10.45 18.78
N LYS A 695 25.76 -9.41 19.58
CA LYS A 695 26.47 -9.19 20.85
C LYS A 695 25.47 -8.86 21.93
N VAL A 696 25.76 -9.25 23.17
CA VAL A 696 24.88 -9.11 24.34
C VAL A 696 25.62 -8.56 25.55
N ALA A 697 24.88 -7.83 26.39
CA ALA A 697 25.25 -7.58 27.77
C ALA A 697 24.02 -7.69 28.68
N THR A 698 24.16 -8.28 29.85
CA THR A 698 23.16 -8.21 30.92
C THR A 698 23.39 -6.94 31.73
N THR A 699 22.38 -6.09 31.87
CA THR A 699 22.49 -4.83 32.62
C THR A 699 21.16 -4.41 33.24
N GLY A 700 21.22 -3.90 34.47
CA GLY A 700 20.11 -3.20 35.11
C GLY A 700 20.16 -1.68 34.92
N GLN A 701 21.18 -1.17 34.24
CA GLN A 701 21.33 0.26 33.97
C GLN A 701 20.45 0.68 32.80
N ASP A 702 19.96 1.91 32.84
CA ASP A 702 19.38 2.56 31.67
C ASP A 702 20.41 2.56 30.54
N VAL A 703 19.95 2.41 29.30
CA VAL A 703 20.82 2.33 28.13
C VAL A 703 20.54 3.45 27.14
N LYS A 704 21.57 3.81 26.39
CA LYS A 704 21.47 4.70 25.23
C LYS A 704 21.99 3.99 23.98
N VAL A 705 21.19 3.99 22.93
CA VAL A 705 21.56 3.54 21.59
C VAL A 705 21.58 4.76 20.66
N THR A 706 22.59 4.85 19.80
CA THR A 706 22.65 5.85 18.75
C THR A 706 22.89 5.16 17.41
N PHE A 707 21.97 5.37 16.48
CA PHE A 707 22.07 4.91 15.11
C PHE A 707 22.42 6.10 14.23
N THR A 708 23.46 6.01 13.39
CA THR A 708 23.92 7.14 12.56
C THR A 708 23.93 6.77 11.09
N ILE A 709 23.34 7.64 10.27
CA ILE A 709 23.37 7.64 8.81
C ILE A 709 24.49 8.59 8.39
N ASP A 710 25.43 8.09 7.59
CA ASP A 710 26.48 8.91 6.98
C ASP A 710 25.90 9.69 5.80
N MET A 711 25.97 11.01 5.86
CA MET A 711 25.42 11.92 4.84
C MET A 711 26.50 12.60 4.01
N LYS A 712 27.72 12.05 3.94
CA LYS A 712 28.84 12.59 3.13
C LYS A 712 28.45 12.88 1.69
N ASP A 713 27.70 11.99 1.05
CA ASP A 713 27.26 12.15 -0.34
C ASP A 713 26.08 13.15 -0.50
N LYS A 714 25.55 13.67 0.62
CA LYS A 714 24.39 14.58 0.69
C LYS A 714 24.62 15.79 1.59
N GLY A 715 25.83 16.36 1.56
CA GLY A 715 26.13 17.65 2.19
C GLY A 715 26.65 17.56 3.64
N GLY A 716 27.01 16.36 4.10
CA GLY A 716 27.77 16.13 5.32
C GLY A 716 27.07 16.58 6.60
N ASP A 717 25.76 16.33 6.70
CA ASP A 717 24.95 16.58 7.91
C ASP A 717 24.38 15.24 8.39
N ASP A 718 25.24 14.43 9.01
CA ASP A 718 24.90 13.08 9.45
C ASP A 718 23.63 13.09 10.31
N ILE A 719 22.76 12.12 10.09
CA ILE A 719 21.49 11.99 10.79
C ILE A 719 21.62 10.90 11.82
N SER A 720 21.17 11.17 13.05
CA SER A 720 21.15 10.18 14.11
C SER A 720 19.75 9.98 14.66
N MET A 721 19.41 8.72 14.97
CA MET A 721 18.32 8.40 15.88
C MET A 721 18.93 8.02 17.24
N ASN A 722 18.60 8.79 18.27
CA ASN A 722 18.98 8.50 19.65
C ASN A 722 17.82 7.79 20.34
N LEU A 723 18.10 6.67 20.99
CA LEU A 723 17.15 5.89 21.80
C LEU A 723 17.69 5.84 23.23
N TRP A 724 16.88 6.22 24.21
CA TRP A 724 17.12 5.94 25.63
C TRP A 724 16.08 4.93 26.09
N MET A 725 16.50 3.89 26.82
CA MET A 725 15.58 2.88 27.34
C MET A 725 15.85 2.61 28.81
N LYS A 726 14.77 2.46 29.58
CA LYS A 726 14.81 2.11 31.01
C LYS A 726 15.49 0.76 31.21
N GLY A 727 16.43 0.69 32.14
CA GLY A 727 17.04 -0.54 32.62
C GLY A 727 16.11 -1.29 33.57
N GLU A 728 16.23 -2.61 33.63
CA GLU A 728 15.51 -3.44 34.59
C GLU A 728 16.43 -4.56 35.09
N PRO A 729 16.24 -5.09 36.32
CA PRO A 729 17.05 -6.19 36.82
C PRO A 729 17.08 -7.37 35.83
N GLU A 730 18.29 -7.87 35.55
CA GLU A 730 18.54 -9.02 34.68
C GLU A 730 18.08 -8.82 33.22
N ARG A 731 17.84 -7.58 32.78
CA ARG A 731 17.55 -7.30 31.37
C ARG A 731 18.80 -7.53 30.53
N GLU A 732 18.63 -8.15 29.37
CA GLU A 732 19.70 -8.31 28.38
C GLU A 732 19.47 -7.36 27.21
N VAL A 733 20.55 -6.74 26.74
CA VAL A 733 20.51 -5.85 25.59
C VAL A 733 21.44 -6.36 24.51
N PHE A 734 20.96 -6.33 23.27
CA PHE A 734 21.66 -6.87 22.12
C PHE A 734 21.88 -5.83 21.05
N THR A 735 23.03 -5.92 20.40
CA THR A 735 23.24 -5.40 19.04
C THR A 735 23.25 -6.55 18.07
N ALA A 736 22.53 -6.44 16.96
CA ALA A 736 22.52 -7.42 15.89
C ALA A 736 22.42 -6.74 14.52
N LEU A 737 22.72 -7.52 13.49
CA LEU A 737 22.41 -7.23 12.10
C LEU A 737 21.25 -8.12 11.64
N SER A 738 20.43 -7.55 10.77
CA SER A 738 19.30 -8.20 10.13
C SER A 738 19.42 -8.08 8.61
N PRO A 739 18.66 -8.89 7.82
CA PRO A 739 18.47 -8.63 6.40
C PRO A 739 18.15 -7.16 6.12
N MET A 740 18.60 -6.68 4.97
CA MET A 740 18.36 -5.29 4.57
C MET A 740 16.86 -4.99 4.46
N THR A 741 16.48 -3.73 4.68
CA THR A 741 15.07 -3.31 4.67
C THR A 741 14.50 -3.30 3.25
N GLU A 742 13.97 -4.42 2.77
CA GLU A 742 13.48 -4.56 1.39
C GLU A 742 12.31 -3.62 1.07
N GLY A 743 11.46 -3.30 2.06
CA GLY A 743 10.42 -2.28 1.90
C GLY A 743 10.96 -0.97 1.31
N LEU A 744 12.16 -0.54 1.75
CA LEU A 744 12.80 0.69 1.29
C LEU A 744 13.68 0.52 0.03
N SER A 745 13.80 -0.68 -0.53
CA SER A 745 14.74 -0.98 -1.62
C SER A 745 14.45 -0.26 -2.94
N ARG A 746 13.21 0.22 -3.10
CA ARG A 746 12.70 0.95 -4.26
C ARG A 746 12.43 2.43 -3.96
N THR A 747 12.66 2.84 -2.72
CA THR A 747 12.40 4.21 -2.27
C THR A 747 13.34 5.17 -2.99
N PRO A 748 12.82 6.22 -3.65
CA PRO A 748 13.66 7.19 -4.32
C PRO A 748 14.44 8.03 -3.30
N HIS A 749 15.61 8.51 -3.70
CA HIS A 749 16.43 9.44 -2.91
C HIS A 749 16.84 8.92 -1.51
N MET A 750 17.04 7.61 -1.35
CA MET A 750 17.64 7.06 -0.12
C MET A 750 19.01 7.70 0.19
N PRO A 751 19.39 7.82 1.49
CA PRO A 751 20.62 8.51 1.88
C PRO A 751 21.89 7.76 1.43
N TYR A 752 21.79 6.45 1.25
CA TYR A 752 22.84 5.55 0.75
C TYR A 752 22.19 4.36 0.01
N ASN A 753 23.00 3.45 -0.56
CA ASN A 753 22.48 2.24 -1.21
C ASN A 753 21.98 1.22 -0.17
N ILE A 754 20.68 1.23 0.10
CA ILE A 754 20.06 0.39 1.14
C ILE A 754 20.22 -1.12 0.86
N LYS A 755 20.33 -1.53 -0.41
CA LYS A 755 20.43 -2.95 -0.80
C LYS A 755 21.76 -3.61 -0.39
N GLU A 756 22.78 -2.81 -0.13
CA GLU A 756 24.12 -3.26 0.27
C GLU A 756 24.34 -3.18 1.78
N GLN A 757 23.38 -2.65 2.53
CA GLN A 757 23.51 -2.39 3.96
C GLN A 757 22.53 -3.26 4.76
N PRO A 758 23.02 -4.09 5.68
CA PRO A 758 22.13 -4.80 6.59
C PRO A 758 21.44 -3.83 7.56
N THR A 759 20.25 -4.21 8.01
CA THR A 759 19.47 -3.39 8.94
C THR A 759 20.05 -3.51 10.34
N LEU A 760 20.35 -2.39 10.99
CA LEU A 760 20.85 -2.39 12.36
C LEU A 760 19.71 -2.65 13.33
N THR A 761 19.91 -3.59 14.24
CA THR A 761 18.85 -4.08 15.13
C THR A 761 19.31 -4.04 16.58
N PHE A 762 18.53 -3.34 17.40
CA PHE A 762 18.62 -3.37 18.85
C PHE A 762 17.53 -4.31 19.38
N VAL A 763 17.90 -5.17 20.33
CA VAL A 763 16.94 -6.03 21.05
C VAL A 763 17.10 -5.81 22.55
N ALA A 764 15.99 -5.65 23.26
CA ALA A 764 15.96 -5.71 24.72
C ALA A 764 15.14 -6.92 25.15
N ARG A 765 15.78 -7.88 25.82
CA ARG A 765 15.12 -9.05 26.38
C ARG A 765 14.80 -8.83 27.84
N GLN A 766 13.53 -9.00 28.18
CA GLN A 766 13.05 -9.09 29.54
C GLN A 766 12.78 -10.55 29.89
N HIS A 767 13.44 -11.09 30.91
CA HIS A 767 13.04 -12.38 31.48
C HIS A 767 11.76 -12.24 32.30
N GLY A 768 10.81 -13.16 32.09
CA GLY A 768 9.46 -13.08 32.62
C GLY A 768 8.59 -12.04 31.90
N GLU A 769 7.54 -11.58 32.59
CA GLU A 769 6.62 -10.58 32.06
C GLU A 769 7.26 -9.18 31.97
N ALA A 770 6.71 -8.37 31.04
CA ALA A 770 7.11 -6.98 30.79
C ALA A 770 5.90 -6.03 30.98
N TRP A 771 4.98 -6.35 31.88
CA TRP A 771 3.82 -5.53 32.25
C TRP A 771 4.13 -4.65 33.46
N ASN A 772 4.70 -5.22 34.52
CA ASN A 772 5.14 -4.46 35.70
C ASN A 772 6.59 -3.97 35.60
N ARG A 773 7.29 -4.38 34.53
CA ARG A 773 8.64 -3.92 34.15
C ARG A 773 8.63 -3.60 32.66
N PRO A 774 7.85 -2.59 32.23
CA PRO A 774 7.65 -2.31 30.83
C PRO A 774 8.94 -2.00 30.09
N PHE A 775 8.89 -2.14 28.76
CA PHE A 775 9.85 -1.47 27.91
C PHE A 775 9.44 0.00 27.84
N VAL A 776 10.31 0.89 28.31
CA VAL A 776 10.06 2.34 28.33
C VAL A 776 11.20 2.98 27.56
N ALA A 777 10.88 3.67 26.46
CA ALA A 777 11.87 4.29 25.60
C ALA A 777 11.52 5.72 25.20
N VAL A 778 12.55 6.53 25.02
CA VAL A 778 12.49 7.87 24.43
C VAL A 778 13.34 7.88 23.16
N TYR A 779 12.80 8.42 22.08
CA TYR A 779 13.51 8.53 20.80
C TYR A 779 13.63 9.99 20.36
N GLU A 780 14.82 10.40 19.94
CA GLU A 780 15.06 11.74 19.40
C GLU A 780 15.88 11.67 18.11
N PRO A 781 15.29 12.04 16.95
CA PRO A 781 16.05 12.24 15.74
C PRO A 781 16.79 13.58 15.76
N SER A 782 18.08 13.56 15.47
CA SER A 782 18.98 14.73 15.44
C SER A 782 19.88 14.72 14.22
N THR A 783 20.59 15.81 13.95
CA THR A 783 21.67 15.83 12.94
C THR A 783 22.96 16.37 13.53
N GLN A 784 24.06 16.29 12.77
CA GLN A 784 25.32 16.91 13.18
C GLN A 784 25.19 18.44 13.36
N LYS A 785 24.43 19.13 12.50
CA LYS A 785 24.19 20.58 12.58
C LYS A 785 23.09 20.96 13.57
N GLU A 786 22.13 20.06 13.79
CA GLU A 786 21.05 20.18 14.77
C GLU A 786 21.16 19.04 15.80
N PRO A 787 22.17 19.08 16.69
CA PRO A 787 22.43 18.00 17.62
C PRO A 787 21.27 17.82 18.60
N SER A 788 21.20 16.61 19.18
CA SER A 788 20.24 16.23 20.23
C SER A 788 19.95 17.38 21.19
N ALA A 789 18.68 17.76 21.30
CA ALA A 789 18.21 18.79 22.22
C ALA A 789 18.05 18.23 23.64
N ILE A 790 17.88 16.91 23.77
CA ILE A 790 17.90 16.19 25.04
C ILE A 790 19.31 16.20 25.63
N GLN A 791 19.40 16.58 26.90
CA GLN A 791 20.60 16.47 27.73
C GLN A 791 20.66 15.11 28.42
N SER A 792 19.56 14.69 29.04
CA SER A 792 19.47 13.44 29.77
C SER A 792 18.04 12.89 29.73
N VAL A 793 17.92 11.57 29.86
CA VAL A 793 16.66 10.88 30.13
C VAL A 793 16.89 10.03 31.37
N SER A 794 15.98 10.12 32.33
CA SER A 794 15.96 9.29 33.54
C SER A 794 14.54 8.79 33.79
N TYR A 795 14.41 7.79 34.66
CA TYR A 795 13.13 7.17 34.98
C TYR A 795 12.88 7.25 36.48
N PHE A 796 11.60 7.29 36.86
CA PHE A 796 11.20 7.35 38.25
C PHE A 796 10.00 6.45 38.51
N ASP A 797 9.89 5.98 39.75
CA ASP A 797 8.74 5.24 40.24
C ASP A 797 7.76 6.20 40.93
N ALA A 798 6.49 5.80 40.99
CA ALA A 798 5.50 6.51 41.78
C ALA A 798 5.77 6.32 43.28
N GLU A 799 5.44 7.32 44.08
CA GLU A 799 5.56 7.27 45.54
C GLU A 799 4.61 6.22 46.15
N GLU A 800 3.55 5.84 45.44
CA GLU A 800 2.63 4.78 45.83
C GLU A 800 3.24 3.37 45.60
N PRO A 801 3.48 2.58 46.66
CA PRO A 801 4.20 1.31 46.55
C PRO A 801 3.45 0.18 45.80
N GLY A 802 2.17 0.39 45.46
CA GLY A 802 1.32 -0.58 44.78
C GLY A 802 1.25 -0.43 43.25
N LEU A 803 1.75 0.68 42.69
CA LEU A 803 1.64 1.00 41.26
C LEU A 803 2.75 0.35 40.44
N LYS A 804 2.70 -0.98 40.33
CA LYS A 804 3.76 -1.76 39.68
C LYS A 804 3.80 -1.62 38.16
N ASP A 805 2.69 -1.26 37.52
CA ASP A 805 2.57 -1.06 36.07
C ASP A 805 2.88 0.39 35.62
N PHE A 806 3.28 1.25 36.56
CA PHE A 806 3.62 2.64 36.33
C PHE A 806 4.94 2.79 35.55
N ALA A 807 4.97 3.75 34.63
CA ALA A 807 6.19 4.22 33.99
C ALA A 807 6.31 5.74 34.13
N GLY A 808 7.32 6.20 34.89
CA GLY A 808 7.71 7.60 35.00
C GLY A 808 8.96 7.90 34.17
N ILE A 809 8.91 8.97 33.37
CA ILE A 809 10.03 9.40 32.51
C ILE A 809 10.31 10.88 32.78
N CYS A 810 11.57 11.22 33.02
CA CYS A 810 12.05 12.59 33.12
C CYS A 810 12.99 12.87 31.93
N VAL A 811 12.62 13.84 31.09
CA VAL A 811 13.44 14.29 29.95
C VAL A 811 13.94 15.70 30.25
N GLU A 812 15.25 15.85 30.39
CA GLU A 812 15.90 17.14 30.55
C GLU A 812 16.45 17.61 29.21
N SER A 813 16.01 18.78 28.77
CA SER A 813 16.46 19.43 27.54
C SER A 813 17.56 20.44 27.85
N LYS A 814 18.51 20.61 26.91
CA LYS A 814 19.64 21.55 27.02
C LYS A 814 19.21 23.02 27.14
N ASN A 815 17.97 23.35 26.75
CA ASN A 815 17.40 24.69 26.87
C ASN A 815 16.77 24.98 28.25
N GLY A 816 16.90 24.06 29.21
CA GLY A 816 16.35 24.19 30.56
C GLY A 816 14.90 23.71 30.71
N ARG A 817 14.28 23.17 29.64
CA ARG A 817 12.98 22.47 29.75
C ARG A 817 13.18 21.09 30.38
N THR A 818 12.36 20.76 31.35
CA THR A 818 12.28 19.44 31.97
C THR A 818 10.84 18.95 31.88
N ASP A 819 10.64 17.80 31.23
CA ASP A 819 9.34 17.15 31.10
C ASP A 819 9.27 15.93 32.03
N HIS A 820 8.28 15.90 32.91
CA HIS A 820 7.91 14.71 33.69
C HIS A 820 6.69 14.05 33.05
N ILE A 821 6.83 12.79 32.69
CA ILE A 821 5.85 12.03 31.93
C ILE A 821 5.40 10.85 32.77
N PHE A 822 4.08 10.64 32.83
CA PHE A 822 3.44 9.60 33.61
C PHE A 822 2.68 8.68 32.66
N SER A 823 2.82 7.37 32.83
CA SER A 823 1.98 6.36 32.15
C SER A 823 1.49 5.30 33.12
N LEU A 824 0.18 5.05 33.11
CA LEU A 824 -0.52 4.03 33.90
C LEU A 824 -1.43 3.19 33.00
N THR A 825 -1.74 1.95 33.39
CA THR A 825 -2.78 1.17 32.70
C THR A 825 -4.19 1.40 33.23
N ASP A 826 -4.31 2.02 34.41
CA ASP A 826 -5.58 2.33 35.07
C ASP A 826 -5.63 3.82 35.48
N SER A 827 -6.28 4.64 34.64
CA SER A 827 -6.52 6.07 34.91
C SER A 827 -7.42 6.36 36.11
N SER A 828 -7.97 5.35 36.78
CA SER A 828 -8.66 5.55 38.06
C SER A 828 -7.69 5.71 39.24
N GLN A 829 -6.44 5.24 39.09
CA GLN A 829 -5.40 5.28 40.11
C GLN A 829 -4.65 6.61 40.08
N THR A 830 -4.00 6.95 41.19
CA THR A 830 -3.24 8.20 41.31
C THR A 830 -1.77 7.90 41.51
N ALA A 831 -0.92 8.43 40.64
CA ALA A 831 0.53 8.45 40.80
C ALA A 831 0.99 9.81 41.33
N THR A 832 1.87 9.77 42.34
CA THR A 832 2.51 10.94 42.92
C THR A 832 4.02 10.85 42.73
N TYR A 833 4.65 11.98 42.39
CA TYR A 833 6.11 12.10 42.34
C TYR A 833 6.52 13.55 42.60
N GLN A 834 7.31 13.81 43.65
CA GLN A 834 7.84 15.14 43.99
C GLN A 834 6.75 16.22 44.06
N GLY A 835 5.60 15.89 44.65
CA GLY A 835 4.45 16.79 44.80
C GLY A 835 3.62 17.00 43.52
N MET A 836 4.01 16.42 42.39
CA MET A 836 3.11 16.25 41.24
C MET A 836 2.17 15.10 41.50
N LYS A 837 0.90 15.26 41.12
CA LYS A 837 -0.14 14.24 41.31
C LYS A 837 -0.96 14.07 40.03
N VAL A 838 -1.00 12.86 39.50
CA VAL A 838 -1.62 12.55 38.20
C VAL A 838 -2.60 11.40 38.35
N LYS A 839 -3.77 11.52 37.74
CA LYS A 839 -4.78 10.47 37.58
C LYS A 839 -5.23 10.44 36.12
N ALA A 840 -4.49 9.68 35.30
CA ALA A 840 -4.60 9.66 33.84
C ALA A 840 -3.85 8.44 33.27
N ASP A 841 -4.20 8.01 32.05
CA ASP A 841 -3.42 7.00 31.30
C ASP A 841 -2.06 7.56 30.90
N TYR A 842 -2.04 8.84 30.50
CA TYR A 842 -0.85 9.57 30.07
C TYR A 842 -0.86 11.00 30.62
N ALA A 843 0.29 11.52 31.04
CA ALA A 843 0.43 12.94 31.34
C ALA A 843 1.82 13.46 31.00
N VAL A 844 1.90 14.74 30.64
CA VAL A 844 3.16 15.47 30.44
C VAL A 844 3.12 16.73 31.28
N ILE A 845 4.12 16.92 32.13
CA ILE A 845 4.27 18.09 33.01
C ILE A 845 5.63 18.71 32.75
N SER A 846 5.65 19.84 32.03
CA SER A 846 6.88 20.62 31.89
C SER A 846 7.07 21.59 33.07
N ASN A 847 8.31 21.90 33.39
CA ASN A 847 8.66 23.10 34.14
C ASN A 847 8.32 24.37 33.32
N GLU A 848 8.43 25.55 33.94
CA GLU A 848 8.41 26.80 33.18
C GLU A 848 9.80 27.04 32.57
N TYR A 849 9.85 27.27 31.26
CA TYR A 849 11.07 27.48 30.49
C TYR A 849 10.87 28.61 29.48
N ALA A 850 11.72 29.64 29.51
CA ALA A 850 11.62 30.80 28.62
C ALA A 850 10.20 31.42 28.53
N GLY A 851 9.45 31.45 29.65
CA GLY A 851 8.07 31.96 29.69
C GLY A 851 7.01 31.04 29.05
N ASN A 852 7.38 29.81 28.72
CA ASN A 852 6.52 28.75 28.20
C ASN A 852 6.35 27.62 29.21
N ARG A 853 5.26 26.86 29.08
CA ARG A 853 4.97 25.68 29.91
C ARG A 853 3.94 24.81 29.19
N THR A 854 4.06 23.49 29.28
CA THR A 854 3.13 22.52 28.70
C THR A 854 2.66 21.55 29.78
N LEU A 855 1.35 21.41 29.91
CA LEU A 855 0.69 20.48 30.83
C LEU A 855 -0.33 19.70 30.03
N PHE A 856 -0.28 18.38 30.10
CA PHE A 856 -1.16 17.50 29.36
C PHE A 856 -1.72 16.39 30.24
N ILE A 857 -3.02 16.15 30.12
CA ILE A 857 -3.73 14.98 30.63
C ILE A 857 -4.28 14.22 29.42
N GLY A 858 -3.95 12.93 29.32
CA GLY A 858 -4.51 11.99 28.36
C GLY A 858 -5.40 10.97 29.06
N ASN A 859 -6.68 10.92 28.66
CA ASN A 859 -7.71 10.07 29.25
C ASN A 859 -7.67 10.05 30.79
N GLY A 860 -7.77 11.23 31.41
CA GLY A 860 -7.60 11.38 32.85
C GLY A 860 -8.53 12.39 33.49
N THR A 861 -8.48 12.48 34.82
CA THR A 861 -9.37 13.34 35.62
C THR A 861 -8.65 14.37 36.47
N GLN A 862 -7.34 14.21 36.70
CA GLN A 862 -6.59 15.12 37.58
C GLN A 862 -5.13 15.24 37.18
N LEU A 863 -4.64 16.47 37.22
CA LEU A 863 -3.21 16.83 37.21
C LEU A 863 -2.99 17.96 38.22
N ILE A 864 -2.05 17.76 39.13
CA ILE A 864 -1.57 18.78 40.07
C ILE A 864 -0.06 18.91 39.87
N ALA A 865 0.41 20.14 39.71
CA ALA A 865 1.81 20.50 39.60
C ALA A 865 2.03 21.85 40.28
N SER A 866 3.28 22.31 40.39
CA SER A 866 3.59 23.60 41.03
C SER A 866 2.77 24.76 40.45
N GLY A 867 1.98 25.40 41.30
CA GLY A 867 1.08 26.53 40.97
C GLY A 867 -0.17 26.17 40.17
N ILE A 868 -0.32 24.92 39.72
CA ILE A 868 -1.39 24.54 38.77
C ILE A 868 -2.13 23.28 39.21
N SER A 869 -3.45 23.31 39.16
CA SER A 869 -4.29 22.11 39.21
C SER A 869 -5.30 22.10 38.08
N ILE A 870 -5.57 20.94 37.51
CA ILE A 870 -6.58 20.68 36.48
C ILE A 870 -7.44 19.52 36.99
N GLN A 871 -8.75 19.68 36.94
CA GLN A 871 -9.72 18.66 37.32
C GLN A 871 -10.87 18.61 36.33
N THR A 872 -11.26 17.40 35.95
CA THR A 872 -12.47 17.11 35.16
C THR A 872 -13.38 16.15 35.93
N SER A 873 -14.67 16.14 35.60
CA SER A 873 -15.64 15.21 36.22
C SER A 873 -15.58 13.80 35.66
N GLU A 874 -15.05 13.66 34.44
CA GLU A 874 -14.92 12.41 33.71
C GLU A 874 -13.55 12.36 33.02
N ALA A 875 -13.13 11.17 32.58
CA ALA A 875 -11.86 10.99 31.90
C ALA A 875 -11.85 11.81 30.60
N ALA A 876 -10.81 12.63 30.44
CA ALA A 876 -10.73 13.60 29.35
C ALA A 876 -9.27 13.83 28.94
N ASN A 877 -9.13 14.32 27.72
CA ASN A 877 -7.91 14.95 27.24
C ASN A 877 -7.93 16.45 27.53
N VAL A 878 -6.87 16.97 28.15
CA VAL A 878 -6.68 18.40 28.44
C VAL A 878 -5.24 18.80 28.15
N LEU A 879 -5.04 19.68 27.18
CA LEU A 879 -3.76 20.35 26.90
C LEU A 879 -3.84 21.80 27.36
N LEU A 880 -3.03 22.18 28.34
CA LEU A 880 -2.89 23.54 28.86
C LEU A 880 -1.46 24.03 28.60
N GLU A 881 -1.33 25.13 27.86
CA GLU A 881 -0.04 25.68 27.45
C GLU A 881 0.11 27.15 27.82
N LYS A 882 1.25 27.51 28.40
CA LYS A 882 1.71 28.89 28.49
C LYS A 882 2.59 29.17 27.28
N LYS A 883 2.24 30.17 26.48
CA LYS A 883 3.04 30.66 25.34
C LYS A 883 3.20 32.16 25.45
N GLN A 884 4.45 32.61 25.55
CA GLN A 884 4.78 34.05 25.68
C GLN A 884 3.96 34.75 26.79
N GLY A 885 3.84 34.10 27.95
CA GLY A 885 3.10 34.64 29.10
C GLY A 885 1.57 34.55 29.05
N LYS A 886 0.98 34.01 27.97
CA LYS A 886 -0.47 33.79 27.85
C LYS A 886 -0.81 32.30 27.94
N TRP A 887 -1.93 31.99 28.57
CA TRP A 887 -2.41 30.61 28.70
C TRP A 887 -3.38 30.24 27.58
N TYR A 888 -3.26 29.02 27.07
CA TYR A 888 -4.12 28.46 26.04
C TYR A 888 -4.57 27.06 26.46
N ILE A 889 -5.79 26.68 26.09
CA ILE A 889 -6.36 25.38 26.43
C ILE A 889 -7.02 24.69 25.24
N LEU A 890 -6.79 23.38 25.14
CA LEU A 890 -7.57 22.45 24.33
C LEU A 890 -8.12 21.36 25.25
N SER A 891 -9.44 21.21 25.33
CA SER A 891 -10.07 20.28 26.26
C SER A 891 -11.27 19.56 25.66
N SER A 892 -11.31 18.24 25.84
CA SER A 892 -12.41 17.38 25.38
C SER A 892 -13.59 17.29 26.34
N ALA A 893 -13.47 17.83 27.57
CA ALA A 893 -14.52 17.89 28.56
C ALA A 893 -14.45 19.21 29.35
N PRO A 894 -15.54 19.66 30.00
CA PRO A 894 -15.45 20.79 30.92
C PRO A 894 -14.45 20.54 32.05
N CYS A 895 -13.59 21.53 32.32
CA CYS A 895 -12.54 21.41 33.33
C CYS A 895 -12.49 22.62 34.27
N LYS A 896 -12.14 22.34 35.53
CA LYS A 896 -11.82 23.35 36.55
C LYS A 896 -10.31 23.39 36.71
N MET A 897 -9.77 24.59 36.71
CA MET A 897 -8.34 24.81 36.86
C MET A 897 -8.07 25.81 37.98
N VAL A 898 -6.94 25.66 38.65
CA VAL A 898 -6.35 26.72 39.47
C VAL A 898 -4.99 27.02 38.85
N ILE A 899 -4.74 28.27 38.49
CA ILE A 899 -3.48 28.74 37.93
C ILE A 899 -2.98 29.87 38.82
N ASP A 900 -1.85 29.65 39.50
CA ASP A 900 -1.22 30.60 40.43
C ASP A 900 -2.21 31.15 41.48
N GLY A 901 -3.04 30.25 42.03
CA GLY A 901 -4.06 30.56 43.04
C GLY A 901 -5.39 31.12 42.51
N LYS A 902 -5.50 31.36 41.20
CA LYS A 902 -6.72 31.87 40.56
C LYS A 902 -7.54 30.74 39.97
N ALA A 903 -8.81 30.65 40.35
CA ALA A 903 -9.73 29.65 39.83
C ALA A 903 -10.23 30.05 38.44
N VAL A 904 -10.15 29.12 37.48
CA VAL A 904 -10.57 29.28 36.09
C VAL A 904 -11.40 28.07 35.68
N GLN A 905 -12.37 28.27 34.80
CA GLN A 905 -13.14 27.18 34.20
C GLN A 905 -13.06 27.26 32.69
N SER A 906 -13.04 26.12 32.02
CA SER A 906 -13.17 26.02 30.58
C SER A 906 -14.20 24.97 30.22
N GLY A 907 -14.99 25.24 29.18
CA GLY A 907 -15.78 24.21 28.51
C GLY A 907 -14.94 23.35 27.56
N ILE A 908 -15.63 22.55 26.75
CA ILE A 908 -15.04 21.82 25.64
C ILE A 908 -14.54 22.81 24.59
N THR A 909 -13.33 22.60 24.09
CA THR A 909 -12.76 23.35 22.97
C THR A 909 -12.30 22.39 21.88
N THR A 910 -12.45 22.79 20.62
CA THR A 910 -12.08 21.96 19.45
C THR A 910 -10.72 22.33 18.87
N GLU A 911 -10.15 23.45 19.33
CA GLU A 911 -8.84 23.95 18.97
C GLU A 911 -8.20 24.68 20.16
N LEU A 912 -6.88 24.88 20.10
CA LEU A 912 -6.14 25.53 21.16
C LEU A 912 -6.58 26.99 21.31
N THR A 913 -7.29 27.30 22.40
CA THR A 913 -7.98 28.58 22.60
C THR A 913 -7.37 29.39 23.72
N LEU A 914 -7.27 30.72 23.56
CA LEU A 914 -6.76 31.61 24.62
C LEU A 914 -7.63 31.54 25.88
N LEU A 915 -7.00 31.27 27.02
CA LEU A 915 -7.66 31.17 28.33
C LEU A 915 -7.53 32.50 29.08
N ALA A 916 -8.68 33.11 29.42
CA ALA A 916 -8.71 34.32 30.23
C ALA A 916 -8.49 33.99 31.71
N VAL A 917 -7.27 34.20 32.20
CA VAL A 917 -6.93 34.07 33.63
C VAL A 917 -7.12 35.45 34.28
N GLN A 918 -8.27 35.65 34.94
CA GLN A 918 -8.61 36.92 35.61
C GLN A 918 -7.77 37.16 36.85
#